data_AF-A0A8J7CJY1-F1
#
_entry.id   AF-A0A8J7CJY1-F1
#
_cell.length_a   1.000
_cell.length_b   1.000
_cell.length_c   1.000
_cell.angle_alpha   90.00
_cell.angle_beta   90.00
_cell.angle_gamma   90.00
#
_symmetry.space_group_name_H-M   'P 1'
#
loop_
_entity.id
_entity.type
_entity.pdbx_description
1 polymer ?
#
loop_
_entity_poly.entity_id
_entity_poly.type
_entity_poly.pdbx_seq_one_letter_code
_entity_poly.pdbx_strand_id
1 'polypeptide(L)'
;MPESLQTFINIFQGNVRRIIIPNIQRDYAQGRNTDEIRRVRSRFLDALYKAVTTGTKIKLDFVYGDLSDNGTLTPLDGQQRLTTLFLLHWYAAKKENIPAAKTACLKNFSYDTRPDSREFCKFLIDAEVSFDAENLSAELENLAGFPLGWKKDPTISSMFVMLDDIHEKFRGVENLWGKLADGAISFYFLSIKDMGLTDELYITMNSRGKPLTDFEHFKAEFKSKLDDLDRKLSARIILKIDTAWTDLLWTYRDANNLIDDGFLAYFNFLCDVILYRKGGTPQGKSRDPFDLLEEFFGGDAMENILFMEKSFDCWCELAAQEKISYFFADRVSRGSRSDKTVNRHVSDKIITYSSDADFFGDCIRSSKNFSLGKVVMLYAFQTYLLNREKISDADFRRRIRIVNNLVTNSGDAELSNSEKRNNGNRIPAMLEQVDSILLRGKILQRKEIKTANAYNFNEIQLEEERKKISWTANNPDKAEELFELEDHYLLGGQIGIVGLNCPENFKRFISLFECDYDKITCALLATGDYQQVENGKRYQFDSTRAQSWQNLFHRSGLVKNFDDTQETLDKLLSGAEKFSDDYLQKIIDDYLAACERKSEFEWTYYFIKYKDFRPPRYGKYWWENFGEEPYCFVTLSEQLKRSTKSYQPFLKAAGVGELSREDLGMRLYFGERYVVCENDSYVVKNSATEAEEDRLKINQRGGIDTEDRIEKFKAWIKNF
;
A
#
# COMPACT_ATOMS: atom_id res chain seq x y z
N MET A 1 -30.06 -41.24 17.46
CA MET A 1 -31.41 -41.26 16.85
C MET A 1 -31.34 -40.60 15.47
N PRO A 2 -32.16 -41.00 14.49
CA PRO A 2 -31.93 -40.55 13.11
C PRO A 2 -32.23 -39.06 12.98
N GLU A 3 -31.25 -38.32 12.47
CA GLU A 3 -31.44 -37.00 11.89
C GLU A 3 -32.59 -37.09 10.87
N SER A 4 -33.63 -36.26 11.06
CA SER A 4 -34.72 -36.21 10.09
C SER A 4 -34.58 -34.96 9.25
N LEU A 5 -34.60 -35.15 7.93
CA LEU A 5 -34.62 -34.04 7.00
C LEU A 5 -36.03 -33.44 7.00
N GLN A 6 -36.15 -32.18 7.39
CA GLN A 6 -37.42 -31.47 7.52
C GLN A 6 -37.48 -30.26 6.60
N THR A 7 -38.68 -29.88 6.19
CA THR A 7 -38.96 -28.54 5.64
C THR A 7 -39.56 -27.67 6.74
N PHE A 8 -39.63 -26.36 6.53
CA PHE A 8 -40.23 -25.46 7.52
C PHE A 8 -41.70 -25.81 7.84
N ILE A 9 -42.46 -26.30 6.86
CA ILE A 9 -43.86 -26.71 7.07
C ILE A 9 -43.92 -28.12 7.68
N ASN A 10 -43.12 -29.07 7.18
CA ASN A 10 -43.22 -30.47 7.57
C ASN A 10 -42.80 -30.71 9.01
N ILE A 11 -41.93 -29.85 9.57
CA ILE A 11 -41.56 -29.95 11.00
C ILE A 11 -42.79 -29.89 11.91
N PHE A 12 -43.83 -29.13 11.52
CA PHE A 12 -45.07 -28.98 12.29
C PHE A 12 -46.04 -30.17 12.16
N GLN A 13 -45.78 -31.09 11.23
CA GLN A 13 -46.57 -32.32 11.06
C GLN A 13 -46.05 -33.46 11.95
N GLY A 14 -44.85 -33.29 12.53
CA GLY A 14 -44.24 -34.22 13.48
C GLY A 14 -44.54 -33.87 14.94
N ASN A 15 -43.56 -34.12 15.82
CA ASN A 15 -43.69 -33.88 17.26
C ASN A 15 -43.64 -32.39 17.66
N VAL A 16 -43.27 -31.50 16.73
CA VAL A 16 -43.21 -30.06 16.97
C VAL A 16 -44.58 -29.45 16.66
N ARG A 17 -45.23 -28.88 17.67
CA ARG A 17 -46.48 -28.14 17.55
C ARG A 17 -46.27 -26.64 17.43
N ARG A 18 -45.17 -26.13 17.99
CA ARG A 18 -44.86 -24.70 18.03
C ARG A 18 -43.35 -24.47 18.04
N ILE A 19 -42.88 -23.40 17.41
CA ILE A 19 -41.49 -22.93 17.48
C ILE A 19 -41.49 -21.57 18.20
N ILE A 20 -40.69 -21.46 19.25
CA ILE A 20 -40.53 -20.21 20.02
C ILE A 20 -39.05 -19.85 20.12
N ILE A 21 -38.65 -18.73 19.51
CA ILE A 21 -37.28 -18.21 19.62
C ILE A 21 -37.05 -17.65 21.05
N PRO A 22 -36.06 -18.17 21.82
CA PRO A 22 -35.90 -17.84 23.24
C PRO A 22 -35.16 -16.52 23.52
N ASN A 23 -35.23 -16.05 24.78
CA ASN A 23 -34.69 -14.76 25.25
C ASN A 23 -33.16 -14.60 25.14
N ILE A 24 -32.39 -15.64 25.47
CA ILE A 24 -30.91 -15.61 25.48
C ILE A 24 -30.33 -15.35 24.07
N GLN A 25 -31.18 -15.40 23.05
CA GLN A 25 -30.78 -15.31 21.65
C GLN A 25 -30.82 -13.88 21.10
N ARG A 26 -29.90 -13.61 20.17
CA ARG A 26 -29.67 -12.28 19.57
C ARG A 26 -30.84 -11.86 18.67
N ASP A 27 -30.88 -10.56 18.36
CA ASP A 27 -31.77 -10.00 17.34
C ASP A 27 -31.64 -10.77 16.01
N TYR A 28 -32.66 -10.68 15.15
CA TYR A 28 -32.55 -11.17 13.79
C TYR A 28 -31.47 -10.37 13.02
N ALA A 29 -30.28 -10.94 12.86
CA ALA A 29 -29.09 -10.24 12.38
C ALA A 29 -28.95 -10.28 10.86
N GLN A 30 -29.50 -11.30 10.18
CA GLN A 30 -29.38 -11.45 8.73
C GLN A 30 -30.05 -10.30 7.95
N GLY A 31 -30.99 -9.59 8.57
CA GLY A 31 -31.65 -8.42 7.99
C GLY A 31 -31.02 -7.08 8.34
N ARG A 32 -29.88 -7.02 9.04
CA ARG A 32 -29.24 -5.73 9.37
C ARG A 32 -28.76 -5.01 8.12
N ASN A 33 -28.80 -3.67 8.17
CA ASN A 33 -28.42 -2.80 7.05
C ASN A 33 -26.95 -2.35 7.14
N THR A 34 -26.02 -3.29 7.02
CA THR A 34 -24.58 -3.04 6.92
C THR A 34 -24.03 -3.70 5.65
N ASP A 35 -22.96 -3.17 5.06
CA ASP A 35 -22.42 -3.66 3.79
C ASP A 35 -22.01 -5.14 3.83
N GLU A 36 -21.40 -5.58 4.92
CA GLU A 36 -21.02 -6.97 5.17
C GLU A 36 -22.26 -7.89 5.17
N ILE A 37 -23.26 -7.55 5.99
CA ILE A 37 -24.48 -8.37 6.14
C ILE A 37 -25.31 -8.36 4.86
N ARG A 38 -25.32 -7.25 4.12
CA ARG A 38 -25.97 -7.18 2.80
C ARG A 38 -25.38 -8.20 1.82
N ARG A 39 -24.04 -8.36 1.79
CA ARG A 39 -23.39 -9.38 0.96
C ARG A 39 -23.79 -10.79 1.39
N VAL A 40 -23.74 -11.09 2.69
CA VAL A 40 -24.12 -12.40 3.24
C VAL A 40 -25.57 -12.74 2.93
N ARG A 41 -26.49 -11.79 3.16
CA ARG A 41 -27.92 -11.94 2.84
C ARG A 41 -28.15 -12.17 1.36
N SER A 42 -27.50 -11.40 0.48
CA SER A 42 -27.63 -11.55 -0.97
C SER A 42 -27.23 -12.96 -1.42
N ARG A 43 -26.05 -13.44 -0.98
CA ARG A 43 -25.57 -14.81 -1.27
C ARG A 43 -26.51 -15.88 -0.74
N PHE A 44 -27.03 -15.70 0.48
CA PHE A 44 -27.97 -16.67 1.06
C PHE A 44 -29.27 -16.74 0.24
N LEU A 45 -29.85 -15.59 -0.11
CA LEU A 45 -31.04 -15.52 -0.95
C LEU A 45 -30.76 -16.04 -2.38
N ASP A 46 -29.54 -15.89 -2.93
CA ASP A 46 -29.15 -16.50 -4.21
C ASP A 46 -29.21 -18.02 -4.14
N ALA A 47 -28.70 -18.61 -3.05
CA ALA A 47 -28.76 -20.06 -2.85
C ALA A 47 -30.22 -20.55 -2.76
N LEU A 48 -31.08 -19.85 -2.01
CA LEU A 48 -32.50 -20.19 -1.92
C LEU A 48 -33.23 -20.01 -3.27
N TYR A 49 -32.92 -18.93 -3.98
CA TYR A 49 -33.50 -18.63 -5.30
C TYR A 49 -33.13 -19.69 -6.34
N LYS A 50 -31.85 -20.10 -6.38
CA LYS A 50 -31.38 -21.19 -7.24
C LYS A 50 -32.12 -22.49 -6.93
N ALA A 51 -32.37 -22.79 -5.64
CA ALA A 51 -33.06 -24.02 -5.25
C ALA A 51 -34.50 -24.10 -5.79
N VAL A 52 -35.22 -22.98 -5.80
CA VAL A 52 -36.62 -22.92 -6.28
C VAL A 52 -36.75 -22.68 -7.79
N THR A 53 -35.69 -22.28 -8.49
CA THR A 53 -35.71 -22.01 -9.94
C THR A 53 -35.08 -23.12 -10.78
N THR A 54 -34.01 -23.73 -10.29
CA THR A 54 -33.25 -24.76 -11.02
C THR A 54 -33.69 -26.19 -10.70
N GLY A 55 -34.51 -26.39 -9.67
CA GLY A 55 -34.90 -27.72 -9.18
C GLY A 55 -33.84 -28.43 -8.34
N THR A 56 -32.66 -27.83 -8.16
CA THR A 56 -31.60 -28.37 -7.29
C THR A 56 -31.95 -28.13 -5.84
N LYS A 57 -32.46 -29.16 -5.14
CA LYS A 57 -32.83 -29.05 -3.72
C LYS A 57 -31.62 -28.65 -2.87
N ILE A 58 -31.79 -27.65 -2.02
CA ILE A 58 -30.78 -27.25 -1.05
C ILE A 58 -31.06 -27.88 0.32
N LYS A 59 -30.00 -28.37 0.94
CA LYS A 59 -30.01 -28.82 2.34
C LYS A 59 -29.27 -27.77 3.16
N LEU A 60 -30.02 -26.99 3.90
CA LEU A 60 -29.48 -26.14 4.94
C LEU A 60 -28.96 -27.00 6.09
N ASP A 61 -28.05 -26.42 6.85
CA ASP A 61 -27.41 -27.06 7.99
C ASP A 61 -28.40 -27.34 9.15
N PHE A 62 -27.91 -27.89 10.27
CA PHE A 62 -28.73 -28.34 11.38
C PHE A 62 -29.60 -27.25 12.04
N VAL A 63 -30.79 -27.66 12.47
CA VAL A 63 -31.65 -26.98 13.44
C VAL A 63 -31.81 -27.92 14.62
N TYR A 64 -31.36 -27.50 15.80
CA TYR A 64 -31.54 -28.29 17.02
C TYR A 64 -32.05 -27.43 18.16
N GLY A 65 -32.90 -28.02 18.98
CA GLY A 65 -33.60 -27.32 20.05
C GLY A 65 -34.12 -28.25 21.14
N ASP A 66 -34.47 -27.65 22.26
CA ASP A 66 -35.22 -28.34 23.30
C ASP A 66 -36.67 -28.52 22.87
N LEU A 67 -37.17 -29.75 22.95
CA LEU A 67 -38.55 -30.09 22.62
C LEU A 67 -39.29 -30.41 23.92
N SER A 68 -40.09 -29.46 24.38
CA SER A 68 -40.94 -29.63 25.57
C SER A 68 -42.05 -30.66 25.34
N ASP A 69 -42.60 -31.21 26.42
CA ASP A 69 -43.64 -32.26 26.35
C ASP A 69 -44.96 -31.78 25.71
N ASN A 70 -45.17 -30.46 25.67
CA ASN A 70 -46.32 -29.85 25.00
C ASN A 70 -46.11 -29.66 23.48
N GLY A 71 -44.97 -30.07 22.93
CA GLY A 71 -44.59 -29.93 21.52
C GLY A 71 -44.01 -28.57 21.16
N THR A 72 -43.65 -27.72 22.11
CA THR A 72 -42.94 -26.46 21.83
C THR A 72 -41.46 -26.73 21.66
N LEU A 73 -40.94 -26.42 20.47
CA LEU A 73 -39.53 -26.39 20.13
C LEU A 73 -38.95 -25.01 20.47
N THR A 74 -37.93 -25.01 21.31
CA THR A 74 -37.10 -23.85 21.60
C THR A 74 -35.75 -24.07 20.93
N PRO A 75 -35.48 -23.47 19.75
CA PRO A 75 -34.23 -23.70 19.03
C PRO A 75 -33.06 -23.15 19.85
N LEU A 76 -32.01 -23.97 19.99
CA LEU A 76 -30.73 -23.54 20.51
C LEU A 76 -29.83 -23.02 19.38
N ASP A 77 -30.00 -23.53 18.16
CA ASP A 77 -29.36 -23.05 16.93
C ASP A 77 -30.31 -23.16 15.72
N GLY A 78 -30.02 -22.41 14.66
CA GLY A 78 -30.84 -22.34 13.45
C GLY A 78 -31.95 -21.29 13.48
N GLN A 79 -32.05 -20.48 14.54
CA GLN A 79 -33.05 -19.43 14.71
C GLN A 79 -33.11 -18.38 13.58
N GLN A 80 -31.96 -17.94 13.06
CA GLN A 80 -31.90 -16.97 11.97
C GLN A 80 -32.47 -17.61 10.70
N ARG A 81 -32.04 -18.85 10.40
CA ARG A 81 -32.56 -19.67 9.29
C ARG A 81 -34.08 -19.87 9.41
N LEU A 82 -34.56 -20.25 10.60
CA LEU A 82 -36.00 -20.43 10.86
C LEU A 82 -36.80 -19.14 10.65
N THR A 83 -36.27 -17.99 11.09
CA THR A 83 -36.90 -16.68 10.85
C THR A 83 -36.94 -16.35 9.36
N THR A 84 -35.84 -16.52 8.61
CA THR A 84 -35.86 -16.27 7.15
C THR A 84 -36.81 -17.22 6.43
N LEU A 85 -36.84 -18.50 6.81
CA LEU A 85 -37.78 -19.47 6.24
C LEU A 85 -39.22 -19.10 6.56
N PHE A 86 -39.53 -18.67 7.79
CA PHE A 86 -40.84 -18.15 8.15
C PHE A 86 -41.27 -16.99 7.25
N LEU A 87 -40.41 -15.98 7.07
CA LEU A 87 -40.68 -14.82 6.22
C LEU A 87 -40.89 -15.22 4.74
N LEU A 88 -40.06 -16.14 4.23
CA LEU A 88 -40.17 -16.63 2.85
C LEU A 88 -41.46 -17.42 2.62
N HIS A 89 -41.87 -18.27 3.57
CA HIS A 89 -43.12 -19.02 3.48
C HIS A 89 -44.33 -18.10 3.63
N TRP A 90 -44.26 -17.09 4.49
CA TRP A 90 -45.29 -16.05 4.59
C TRP A 90 -45.44 -15.28 3.27
N TYR A 91 -44.33 -14.84 2.68
CA TYR A 91 -44.31 -14.15 1.39
C TYR A 91 -44.97 -14.99 0.29
N ALA A 92 -44.55 -16.25 0.16
CA ALA A 92 -45.11 -17.18 -0.81
C ALA A 92 -46.61 -17.42 -0.59
N ALA A 93 -47.02 -17.61 0.66
CA ALA A 93 -48.43 -17.84 1.02
C ALA A 93 -49.33 -16.66 0.62
N LYS A 94 -48.91 -15.43 0.92
CA LYS A 94 -49.68 -14.23 0.67
C LYS A 94 -49.71 -13.85 -0.81
N LYS A 95 -48.56 -13.89 -1.49
CA LYS A 95 -48.44 -13.61 -2.93
C LYS A 95 -49.32 -14.55 -3.77
N GLU A 96 -49.40 -15.82 -3.40
CA GLU A 96 -50.12 -16.85 -4.16
C GLU A 96 -51.54 -17.13 -3.63
N ASN A 97 -52.04 -16.32 -2.68
CA ASN A 97 -53.36 -16.48 -2.07
C ASN A 97 -53.64 -17.91 -1.57
N ILE A 98 -52.65 -18.50 -0.88
CA ILE A 98 -52.76 -19.87 -0.38
C ILE A 98 -53.83 -19.96 0.72
N PRO A 99 -54.76 -20.94 0.66
CA PRO A 99 -55.83 -21.08 1.63
C PRO A 99 -55.35 -21.17 3.08
N ALA A 100 -56.08 -20.56 4.00
CA ALA A 100 -55.76 -20.52 5.44
C ALA A 100 -55.52 -21.90 6.06
N ALA A 101 -56.19 -22.95 5.55
CA ALA A 101 -55.98 -24.33 5.99
C ALA A 101 -54.55 -24.85 5.74
N LYS A 102 -53.89 -24.40 4.66
CA LYS A 102 -52.51 -24.79 4.32
C LYS A 102 -51.46 -23.94 5.03
N THR A 103 -51.81 -22.71 5.43
CA THR A 103 -50.88 -21.75 6.06
C THR A 103 -51.02 -21.70 7.58
N ALA A 104 -51.92 -22.50 8.17
CA ALA A 104 -52.18 -22.54 9.61
C ALA A 104 -50.92 -22.75 10.46
N CYS A 105 -49.94 -23.50 9.95
CA CYS A 105 -48.66 -23.74 10.64
C CYS A 105 -47.84 -22.47 10.88
N LEU A 106 -48.01 -21.41 10.07
CA LEU A 106 -47.28 -20.15 10.25
C LEU A 106 -47.62 -19.48 11.59
N LYS A 107 -48.84 -19.68 12.10
CA LYS A 107 -49.29 -19.19 13.43
C LYS A 107 -48.54 -19.84 14.60
N ASN A 108 -47.82 -20.93 14.33
CA ASN A 108 -47.08 -21.68 15.32
C ASN A 108 -45.61 -21.22 15.42
N PHE A 109 -45.19 -20.16 14.73
CA PHE A 109 -43.89 -19.53 14.88
C PHE A 109 -43.98 -18.24 15.70
N SER A 110 -43.13 -18.06 16.70
CA SER A 110 -43.21 -16.89 17.61
C SER A 110 -41.90 -16.57 18.33
N TYR A 111 -41.84 -15.42 19.01
CA TYR A 111 -40.76 -15.01 19.90
C TYR A 111 -41.22 -15.05 21.36
N ASP A 112 -40.35 -15.44 22.29
CA ASP A 112 -40.70 -15.50 23.71
C ASP A 112 -40.75 -14.11 24.35
N THR A 113 -39.66 -13.59 24.90
CA THR A 113 -39.65 -12.40 25.77
C THR A 113 -39.53 -11.05 25.03
N ARG A 114 -39.85 -11.00 23.73
CA ARG A 114 -39.89 -9.77 22.92
C ARG A 114 -41.33 -9.46 22.54
N PRO A 115 -42.05 -8.64 23.34
CA PRO A 115 -43.45 -8.36 23.09
C PRO A 115 -43.69 -7.80 21.70
N ASP A 116 -42.85 -6.87 21.25
CA ASP A 116 -42.99 -6.23 19.94
C ASP A 116 -42.76 -7.22 18.79
N SER A 117 -41.65 -7.97 18.78
CA SER A 117 -41.40 -8.98 17.73
C SER A 117 -42.48 -10.08 17.72
N ARG A 118 -42.99 -10.48 18.90
CA ARG A 118 -44.06 -11.48 19.06
C ARG A 118 -45.36 -10.99 18.45
N GLU A 119 -45.79 -9.76 18.78
CA GLU A 119 -47.01 -9.18 18.23
C GLU A 119 -46.86 -8.87 16.74
N PHE A 120 -45.67 -8.47 16.29
CA PHE A 120 -45.39 -8.28 14.87
C PHE A 120 -45.53 -9.58 14.07
N CYS A 121 -45.02 -10.73 14.55
CA CYS A 121 -45.21 -12.01 13.84
C CYS A 121 -46.69 -12.38 13.69
N LYS A 122 -47.54 -12.07 14.67
CA LYS A 122 -49.00 -12.29 14.58
C LYS A 122 -49.62 -11.33 13.56
N PHE A 123 -49.30 -10.04 13.68
CA PHE A 123 -49.74 -9.00 12.74
C PHE A 123 -49.38 -9.37 11.30
N LEU A 124 -48.16 -9.85 11.06
CA LEU A 124 -47.68 -10.22 9.74
C LEU A 124 -48.57 -11.31 9.11
N ILE A 125 -48.95 -12.34 9.86
CA ILE A 125 -49.79 -13.44 9.35
C ILE A 125 -51.17 -12.95 8.90
N ASP A 126 -51.74 -12.01 9.63
CA ASP A 126 -53.07 -11.47 9.34
C ASP A 126 -53.03 -10.26 8.39
N ALA A 127 -51.84 -9.72 8.07
CA ALA A 127 -51.65 -8.59 7.17
C ALA A 127 -52.15 -8.89 5.74
N GLU A 128 -52.88 -7.94 5.17
CA GLU A 128 -53.28 -7.92 3.76
C GLU A 128 -52.47 -6.83 3.06
N VAL A 129 -51.52 -7.21 2.22
CA VAL A 129 -50.59 -6.30 1.55
C VAL A 129 -50.66 -6.44 0.04
N SER A 130 -50.43 -5.33 -0.67
CA SER A 130 -50.22 -5.36 -2.11
C SER A 130 -48.79 -5.83 -2.43
N PHE A 131 -48.67 -6.74 -3.40
CA PHE A 131 -47.37 -7.19 -3.92
C PHE A 131 -46.96 -6.42 -5.20
N ASP A 132 -47.69 -5.37 -5.56
CA ASP A 132 -47.34 -4.49 -6.68
C ASP A 132 -46.41 -3.33 -6.26
N ALA A 133 -46.26 -3.11 -4.95
CA ALA A 133 -45.40 -2.08 -4.39
C ALA A 133 -43.91 -2.41 -4.57
N GLU A 134 -43.07 -1.37 -4.66
CA GLU A 134 -41.61 -1.54 -4.77
C GLU A 134 -40.99 -2.13 -3.50
N ASN A 135 -41.52 -1.75 -2.32
CA ASN A 135 -41.06 -2.25 -1.01
C ASN A 135 -42.25 -2.76 -0.20
N LEU A 136 -42.17 -3.99 0.30
CA LEU A 136 -43.22 -4.58 1.13
C LEU A 136 -43.22 -4.00 2.55
N SER A 137 -42.07 -3.59 3.05
CA SER A 137 -41.96 -2.91 4.34
C SER A 137 -42.84 -1.66 4.40
N ALA A 138 -42.84 -0.85 3.33
CA ALA A 138 -43.66 0.36 3.24
C ALA A 138 -45.18 0.05 3.28
N GLU A 139 -45.62 -1.01 2.61
CA GLU A 139 -47.01 -1.45 2.66
C GLU A 139 -47.41 -1.91 4.07
N LEU A 140 -46.57 -2.72 4.72
CA LEU A 140 -46.80 -3.20 6.08
C LEU A 140 -46.86 -2.06 7.11
N GLU A 141 -46.03 -1.03 6.94
CA GLU A 141 -46.03 0.16 7.79
C GLU A 141 -47.31 0.99 7.66
N ASN A 142 -47.96 0.97 6.50
CA ASN A 142 -49.16 1.75 6.21
C ASN A 142 -50.47 1.05 6.64
N LEU A 143 -50.41 -0.20 7.10
CA LEU A 143 -51.61 -0.94 7.52
C LEU A 143 -52.17 -0.44 8.86
N ALA A 144 -53.50 -0.45 8.95
CA ALA A 144 -54.20 -0.16 10.19
C ALA A 144 -53.81 -1.19 11.28
N GLY A 145 -53.31 -0.69 12.40
CA GLY A 145 -52.84 -1.53 13.51
C GLY A 145 -51.33 -1.73 13.60
N PHE A 146 -50.53 -1.12 12.72
CA PHE A 146 -49.06 -1.07 12.85
C PHE A 146 -48.63 -0.02 13.91
N PRO A 147 -48.04 -0.40 15.05
CA PRO A 147 -47.51 0.52 16.04
C PRO A 147 -46.16 1.12 15.61
N LEU A 148 -46.04 2.45 15.61
CA LEU A 148 -44.80 3.15 15.24
C LEU A 148 -43.58 2.75 16.10
N GLY A 149 -43.81 2.28 17.32
CA GLY A 149 -42.75 1.78 18.22
C GLY A 149 -41.99 0.58 17.65
N TRP A 150 -42.64 -0.25 16.81
CA TRP A 150 -42.03 -1.42 16.20
C TRP A 150 -40.84 -1.08 15.28
N LYS A 151 -40.78 0.14 14.73
CA LYS A 151 -39.62 0.60 13.93
C LYS A 151 -38.32 0.67 14.74
N LYS A 152 -38.41 0.72 16.07
CA LYS A 152 -37.25 0.77 16.97
C LYS A 152 -36.79 -0.61 17.43
N ASP A 153 -37.55 -1.67 17.14
CA ASP A 153 -37.16 -3.04 17.45
C ASP A 153 -36.18 -3.56 16.37
N PRO A 154 -34.92 -3.89 16.73
CA PRO A 154 -33.90 -4.30 15.76
C PRO A 154 -34.26 -5.57 14.96
N THR A 155 -35.06 -6.46 15.55
CA THR A 155 -35.53 -7.69 14.88
C THR A 155 -36.58 -7.33 13.85
N ILE A 156 -37.54 -6.47 14.16
CA ILE A 156 -38.57 -6.02 13.21
C ILE A 156 -37.94 -5.25 12.05
N SER A 157 -37.03 -4.30 12.34
CA SER A 157 -36.29 -3.58 11.29
C SER A 157 -35.55 -4.54 10.35
N SER A 158 -34.96 -5.61 10.90
CA SER A 158 -34.26 -6.61 10.11
C SER A 158 -35.22 -7.52 9.33
N MET A 159 -36.42 -7.81 9.86
CA MET A 159 -37.45 -8.53 9.11
C MET A 159 -37.92 -7.72 7.90
N PHE A 160 -38.07 -6.39 8.02
CA PHE A 160 -38.41 -5.51 6.90
C PHE A 160 -37.38 -5.56 5.78
N VAL A 161 -36.11 -5.36 6.10
CA VAL A 161 -35.04 -5.44 5.10
C VAL A 161 -35.01 -6.81 4.42
N MET A 162 -35.20 -7.90 5.17
CA MET A 162 -35.28 -9.24 4.58
C MET A 162 -36.51 -9.41 3.68
N LEU A 163 -37.66 -8.88 4.06
CA LEU A 163 -38.88 -8.97 3.27
C LEU A 163 -38.76 -8.20 1.95
N ASP A 164 -38.13 -7.03 1.96
CA ASP A 164 -37.87 -6.25 0.75
C ASP A 164 -36.90 -6.99 -0.19
N ASP A 165 -35.79 -7.52 0.33
CA ASP A 165 -34.84 -8.33 -0.48
C ASP A 165 -35.49 -9.64 -0.99
N ILE A 166 -36.36 -10.28 -0.21
CA ILE A 166 -37.16 -11.42 -0.67
C ILE A 166 -38.12 -10.97 -1.78
N HIS A 167 -38.79 -9.83 -1.63
CA HIS A 167 -39.70 -9.30 -2.63
C HIS A 167 -38.97 -9.02 -3.95
N GLU A 168 -37.87 -8.28 -3.89
CA GLU A 168 -37.02 -7.95 -5.05
C GLU A 168 -36.61 -9.21 -5.82
N LYS A 169 -36.19 -10.26 -5.09
CA LYS A 169 -35.61 -11.46 -5.69
C LYS A 169 -36.64 -12.50 -6.13
N PHE A 170 -37.73 -12.70 -5.37
CA PHE A 170 -38.69 -13.79 -5.57
C PHE A 170 -40.00 -13.34 -6.25
N ARG A 171 -40.21 -12.04 -6.53
CA ARG A 171 -41.41 -11.55 -7.24
C ARG A 171 -41.66 -12.23 -8.58
N GLY A 172 -40.61 -12.62 -9.31
CA GLY A 172 -40.73 -13.31 -10.60
C GLY A 172 -40.90 -14.83 -10.52
N VAL A 173 -40.87 -15.43 -9.32
CA VAL A 173 -40.96 -16.90 -9.18
C VAL A 173 -42.42 -17.34 -9.13
N GLU A 174 -42.80 -18.22 -10.06
CA GLU A 174 -44.10 -18.90 -10.07
C GLU A 174 -44.08 -20.17 -9.20
N ASN A 175 -45.24 -20.47 -8.59
CA ASN A 175 -45.49 -21.64 -7.74
C ASN A 175 -44.42 -21.81 -6.62
N LEU A 176 -44.04 -20.70 -6.01
CA LEU A 176 -43.08 -20.64 -4.93
C LEU A 176 -43.55 -21.45 -3.73
N TRP A 177 -44.84 -21.36 -3.33
CA TRP A 177 -45.35 -22.14 -2.21
C TRP A 177 -45.24 -23.64 -2.45
N GLY A 178 -45.62 -24.11 -3.65
CA GLY A 178 -45.51 -25.52 -4.03
C GLY A 178 -44.08 -26.03 -3.96
N LYS A 179 -43.13 -25.28 -4.52
CA LYS A 179 -41.70 -25.62 -4.49
C LYS A 179 -41.14 -25.72 -3.07
N LEU A 180 -41.54 -24.81 -2.18
CA LEU A 180 -41.15 -24.83 -0.77
C LEU A 180 -41.74 -26.04 -0.04
N ALA A 181 -43.03 -26.34 -0.29
CA ALA A 181 -43.72 -27.50 0.28
C ALA A 181 -43.11 -28.84 -0.20
N ASP A 182 -42.66 -28.91 -1.46
CA ASP A 182 -42.02 -30.09 -2.07
C ASP A 182 -40.54 -30.29 -1.62
N GLY A 183 -40.08 -29.45 -0.70
CA GLY A 183 -38.77 -29.55 -0.09
C GLY A 183 -37.63 -29.08 -1.00
N ALA A 184 -37.86 -28.06 -1.83
CA ALA A 184 -36.77 -27.34 -2.48
C ALA A 184 -35.73 -26.83 -1.47
N ILE A 185 -36.19 -26.50 -0.26
CA ILE A 185 -35.35 -26.09 0.87
C ILE A 185 -35.67 -26.99 2.07
N SER A 186 -34.65 -27.66 2.58
CA SER A 186 -34.76 -28.58 3.72
C SER A 186 -33.61 -28.36 4.71
N PHE A 187 -33.76 -28.82 5.94
CA PHE A 187 -32.72 -28.76 6.98
C PHE A 187 -32.75 -30.02 7.85
N TYR A 188 -31.64 -30.34 8.49
CA TYR A 188 -31.56 -31.46 9.42
C TYR A 188 -32.10 -31.05 10.79
N PHE A 189 -33.13 -31.74 11.29
CA PHE A 189 -33.71 -31.47 12.61
C PHE A 189 -33.24 -32.50 13.66
N LEU A 190 -32.82 -31.99 14.83
CA LEU A 190 -32.34 -32.79 15.95
C LEU A 190 -32.96 -32.30 17.30
N SER A 191 -33.61 -33.20 18.03
CA SER A 191 -34.18 -32.94 19.37
C SER A 191 -33.17 -33.28 20.46
N ILE A 192 -32.97 -32.36 21.42
CA ILE A 192 -31.87 -32.44 22.40
C ILE A 192 -32.23 -33.21 23.68
N LYS A 193 -33.54 -33.39 23.98
CA LYS A 193 -34.00 -34.19 25.14
C LYS A 193 -33.38 -35.58 25.20
N ASP A 194 -32.97 -36.11 24.06
CA ASP A 194 -32.44 -37.47 23.90
C ASP A 194 -30.91 -37.57 23.95
N MET A 195 -30.19 -36.45 24.15
CA MET A 195 -28.71 -36.41 24.09
C MET A 195 -28.00 -36.27 25.44
N GLY A 196 -28.71 -36.03 26.54
CA GLY A 196 -28.10 -36.00 27.89
C GLY A 196 -27.03 -34.91 28.07
N LEU A 197 -27.22 -33.72 27.48
CA LEU A 197 -26.22 -32.65 27.44
C LEU A 197 -26.51 -31.53 28.46
N THR A 198 -25.44 -31.00 29.07
CA THR A 198 -25.45 -29.97 30.14
C THR A 198 -25.39 -28.53 29.60
N ASP A 199 -25.76 -27.56 30.44
CA ASP A 199 -25.76 -26.11 30.18
C ASP A 199 -24.41 -25.55 29.65
N GLU A 200 -23.29 -26.24 29.88
CA GLU A 200 -21.97 -25.87 29.34
C GLU A 200 -21.90 -25.98 27.82
N LEU A 201 -22.53 -26.99 27.20
CA LEU A 201 -22.56 -27.10 25.75
C LEU A 201 -23.43 -25.99 25.13
N TYR A 202 -24.51 -25.59 25.82
CA TYR A 202 -25.35 -24.46 25.44
C TYR A 202 -24.58 -23.14 25.44
N ILE A 203 -23.74 -22.89 26.45
CA ILE A 203 -22.85 -21.71 26.49
C ILE A 203 -21.80 -21.79 25.37
N THR A 204 -21.21 -22.97 25.14
CA THR A 204 -20.15 -23.15 24.13
C THR A 204 -20.69 -23.05 22.69
N MET A 205 -21.88 -23.59 22.42
CA MET A 205 -22.56 -23.48 21.11
C MET A 205 -23.10 -22.07 20.84
N ASN A 206 -23.64 -21.37 21.85
CA ASN A 206 -24.06 -19.97 21.67
C ASN A 206 -22.88 -18.98 21.64
N SER A 207 -21.72 -19.36 22.19
CA SER A 207 -20.46 -18.63 21.97
C SER A 207 -19.98 -18.72 20.51
N ARG A 208 -20.40 -19.77 19.78
CA ARG A 208 -20.15 -20.00 18.34
C ARG A 208 -21.16 -19.32 17.41
N GLY A 209 -22.16 -18.58 17.92
CA GLY A 209 -23.07 -17.75 17.11
C GLY A 209 -22.40 -16.54 16.45
N LYS A 210 -21.08 -16.55 16.26
CA LYS A 210 -20.38 -15.61 15.38
C LYS A 210 -20.68 -16.05 13.93
N PRO A 211 -21.03 -15.12 13.02
CA PRO A 211 -21.02 -15.42 11.60
C PRO A 211 -19.70 -16.12 11.23
N LEU A 212 -19.75 -17.06 10.29
CA LEU A 212 -18.51 -17.55 9.67
C LEU A 212 -17.74 -16.32 9.20
N THR A 213 -16.46 -16.27 9.53
CA THR A 213 -15.62 -15.20 9.03
C THR A 213 -15.47 -15.35 7.52
N ASP A 214 -15.08 -14.27 6.84
CA ASP A 214 -14.79 -14.34 5.41
C ASP A 214 -13.74 -15.40 5.11
N PHE A 215 -12.78 -15.64 6.01
CA PHE A 215 -11.80 -16.70 5.89
C PHE A 215 -12.40 -18.11 6.00
N GLU A 216 -13.34 -18.36 6.92
CA GLU A 216 -14.01 -19.67 7.00
C GLU A 216 -14.87 -19.94 5.77
N HIS A 217 -15.55 -18.91 5.24
CA HIS A 217 -16.25 -19.00 3.97
C HIS A 217 -15.27 -19.28 2.80
N PHE A 218 -14.15 -18.56 2.75
CA PHE A 218 -13.08 -18.76 1.76
C PHE A 218 -12.54 -20.18 1.81
N LYS A 219 -12.24 -20.70 3.01
CA LYS A 219 -11.69 -22.05 3.22
C LYS A 219 -12.66 -23.12 2.73
N ALA A 220 -13.97 -22.96 2.99
CA ALA A 220 -14.97 -23.89 2.50
C ALA A 220 -15.04 -23.91 0.96
N GLU A 221 -14.99 -22.75 0.32
CA GLU A 221 -15.00 -22.63 -1.14
C GLU A 221 -13.70 -23.15 -1.76
N PHE A 222 -12.55 -22.82 -1.18
CA PHE A 222 -11.26 -23.33 -1.61
C PHE A 222 -11.20 -24.87 -1.50
N LYS A 223 -11.70 -25.44 -0.40
CA LYS A 223 -11.84 -26.89 -0.24
C LYS A 223 -12.67 -27.50 -1.37
N SER A 224 -13.80 -26.89 -1.71
CA SER A 224 -14.65 -27.38 -2.82
C SER A 224 -13.87 -27.44 -4.13
N LYS A 225 -13.15 -26.36 -4.46
CA LYS A 225 -12.31 -26.30 -5.68
C LYS A 225 -11.20 -27.35 -5.68
N LEU A 226 -10.57 -27.58 -4.52
CA LEU A 226 -9.55 -28.62 -4.38
C LEU A 226 -10.13 -30.03 -4.50
N ASP A 227 -11.31 -30.28 -3.94
CA ASP A 227 -11.99 -31.59 -4.02
C ASP A 227 -12.38 -31.96 -5.46
N ASP A 228 -12.74 -30.96 -6.27
CA ASP A 228 -13.04 -31.12 -7.70
C ASP A 228 -11.79 -31.49 -8.51
N LEU A 229 -10.60 -31.05 -8.07
CA LEU A 229 -9.32 -31.35 -8.69
C LEU A 229 -8.72 -32.68 -8.22
N ASP A 230 -8.47 -32.82 -6.91
CA ASP A 230 -7.95 -34.03 -6.28
C ASP A 230 -8.27 -34.02 -4.77
N ARG A 231 -9.12 -34.97 -4.33
CA ARG A 231 -9.51 -35.12 -2.92
C ARG A 231 -8.34 -35.40 -1.97
N LYS A 232 -7.27 -36.06 -2.43
CA LYS A 232 -6.08 -36.30 -1.58
C LYS A 232 -5.28 -35.02 -1.39
N LEU A 233 -5.13 -34.24 -2.46
CA LEU A 233 -4.51 -32.91 -2.40
C LEU A 233 -5.34 -31.99 -1.50
N SER A 234 -6.66 -31.96 -1.68
CA SER A 234 -7.59 -31.22 -0.83
C SER A 234 -7.41 -31.56 0.64
N ALA A 235 -7.47 -32.85 1.01
CA ALA A 235 -7.27 -33.27 2.40
C ALA A 235 -5.92 -32.83 2.97
N ARG A 236 -4.84 -32.87 2.16
CA ARG A 236 -3.50 -32.41 2.55
C ARG A 236 -3.45 -30.90 2.80
N ILE A 237 -3.97 -30.10 1.87
CA ILE A 237 -3.92 -28.63 1.94
C ILE A 237 -4.80 -28.12 3.08
N ILE A 238 -6.03 -28.63 3.23
CA ILE A 238 -6.92 -28.22 4.31
C ILE A 238 -6.31 -28.56 5.67
N LEU A 239 -5.70 -29.74 5.81
CA LEU A 239 -4.98 -30.09 7.04
C LEU A 239 -3.84 -29.09 7.33
N LYS A 240 -3.09 -28.65 6.32
CA LYS A 240 -2.03 -27.65 6.48
C LYS A 240 -2.57 -26.28 6.88
N ILE A 241 -3.67 -25.83 6.26
CA ILE A 241 -4.36 -24.59 6.64
C ILE A 241 -4.72 -24.64 8.13
N ASP A 242 -5.34 -25.74 8.57
CA ASP A 242 -5.85 -25.90 9.95
C ASP A 242 -4.76 -26.15 10.99
N THR A 243 -3.53 -26.44 10.57
CA THR A 243 -2.40 -26.75 11.46
C THR A 243 -1.22 -25.83 11.17
N ALA A 244 -0.23 -26.30 10.40
CA ALA A 244 1.06 -25.65 10.20
C ALA A 244 0.94 -24.18 9.75
N TRP A 245 0.02 -23.86 8.84
CA TRP A 245 -0.13 -22.50 8.34
C TRP A 245 -0.84 -21.59 9.36
N THR A 246 -1.79 -22.12 10.13
CA THR A 246 -2.37 -21.39 11.27
C THR A 246 -1.32 -21.12 12.34
N ASP A 247 -0.49 -22.12 12.70
CA ASP A 247 0.58 -21.97 13.69
C ASP A 247 1.62 -20.93 13.25
N LEU A 248 2.00 -20.93 11.97
CA LEU A 248 2.87 -19.92 11.35
C LEU A 248 2.31 -18.50 11.55
N LEU A 249 1.04 -18.30 11.17
CA LEU A 249 0.39 -17.00 11.21
C LEU A 249 -0.01 -16.56 12.62
N TRP A 250 -0.08 -17.47 13.59
CA TRP A 250 -0.48 -17.18 14.97
C TRP A 250 0.41 -16.13 15.66
N THR A 251 1.69 -16.08 15.27
CA THR A 251 2.64 -15.06 15.75
C THR A 251 2.29 -13.64 15.29
N TYR A 252 1.50 -13.53 14.22
CA TYR A 252 1.04 -12.30 13.58
C TYR A 252 -0.46 -12.03 13.74
N ARG A 253 -1.15 -12.81 14.59
CA ARG A 253 -2.58 -12.67 14.85
C ARG A 253 -2.96 -11.25 15.26
N ASP A 254 -4.19 -10.88 14.93
CA ASP A 254 -4.73 -9.55 15.24
C ASP A 254 -5.04 -9.38 16.75
N ALA A 255 -5.57 -8.20 17.11
CA ALA A 255 -5.97 -7.89 18.48
C ALA A 255 -7.08 -8.81 19.03
N ASN A 256 -7.81 -9.50 18.15
CA ASN A 256 -8.86 -10.45 18.50
C ASN A 256 -8.35 -11.90 18.54
N ASN A 257 -7.05 -12.12 18.35
CA ASN A 257 -6.39 -13.43 18.20
C ASN A 257 -6.91 -14.23 16.99
N LEU A 258 -7.18 -13.55 15.87
CA LEU A 258 -7.53 -14.13 14.58
C LEU A 258 -6.37 -14.02 13.59
N ILE A 259 -6.29 -14.97 12.66
CA ILE A 259 -5.26 -15.01 11.59
C ILE A 259 -5.83 -14.74 10.18
N ASP A 260 -7.16 -14.63 10.10
CA ASP A 260 -7.98 -14.56 8.89
C ASP A 260 -7.48 -13.52 7.90
N ASP A 261 -7.40 -12.25 8.33
CA ASP A 261 -6.93 -11.15 7.48
C ASP A 261 -5.49 -11.36 7.01
N GLY A 262 -4.65 -11.92 7.89
CA GLY A 262 -3.26 -12.21 7.59
C GLY A 262 -3.09 -13.29 6.53
N PHE A 263 -3.89 -14.35 6.64
CA PHE A 263 -3.96 -15.40 5.63
C PHE A 263 -4.38 -14.84 4.28
N LEU A 264 -5.50 -14.09 4.25
CA LEU A 264 -6.05 -13.52 3.02
C LEU A 264 -5.10 -12.47 2.40
N ALA A 265 -4.37 -11.72 3.22
CA ALA A 265 -3.35 -10.79 2.77
C ALA A 265 -2.21 -11.49 2.03
N TYR A 266 -1.67 -12.56 2.61
CA TYR A 266 -0.61 -13.32 1.97
C TYR A 266 -1.12 -14.10 0.74
N PHE A 267 -2.34 -14.64 0.80
CA PHE A 267 -3.01 -15.22 -0.38
C PHE A 267 -3.12 -14.22 -1.53
N ASN A 268 -3.55 -12.98 -1.26
CA ASN A 268 -3.63 -11.92 -2.26
C ASN A 268 -2.25 -11.59 -2.85
N PHE A 269 -1.19 -11.56 -2.04
CA PHE A 269 0.18 -11.41 -2.51
C PHE A 269 0.58 -12.55 -3.48
N LEU A 270 0.23 -13.80 -3.17
CA LEU A 270 0.51 -14.94 -4.05
C LEU A 270 -0.25 -14.84 -5.38
N CYS A 271 -1.52 -14.43 -5.34
CA CYS A 271 -2.31 -14.17 -6.55
C CYS A 271 -1.68 -13.05 -7.41
N ASP A 272 -1.23 -11.96 -6.80
CA ASP A 272 -0.49 -10.90 -7.49
C ASP A 272 0.77 -11.45 -8.17
N VAL A 273 1.57 -12.25 -7.45
CA VAL A 273 2.79 -12.89 -8.00
C VAL A 273 2.47 -13.83 -9.17
N ILE A 274 1.44 -14.67 -9.05
CA ILE A 274 0.98 -15.57 -10.13
C ILE A 274 0.61 -14.74 -11.37
N LEU A 275 -0.15 -13.67 -11.16
CA LEU A 275 -0.60 -12.80 -12.24
C LEU A 275 0.57 -12.07 -12.91
N TYR A 276 1.53 -11.56 -12.13
CA TYR A 276 2.73 -10.92 -12.66
C TYR A 276 3.62 -11.90 -13.44
N ARG A 277 3.77 -13.14 -12.97
CA ARG A 277 4.51 -14.19 -13.70
C ARG A 277 3.86 -14.55 -15.04
N LYS A 278 2.53 -14.41 -15.15
CA LYS A 278 1.78 -14.54 -16.41
C LYS A 278 1.82 -13.27 -17.28
N GLY A 279 2.52 -12.23 -16.84
CA GLY A 279 2.64 -10.95 -17.55
C GLY A 279 1.50 -9.95 -17.32
N GLY A 280 0.52 -10.29 -16.48
CA GLY A 280 -0.67 -9.46 -16.22
C GLY A 280 -0.48 -8.44 -15.09
N THR A 281 -1.56 -7.71 -14.77
CA THR A 281 -1.60 -6.74 -13.67
C THR A 281 -2.86 -6.90 -12.80
N PRO A 282 -2.75 -6.72 -11.47
CA PRO A 282 -3.91 -6.67 -10.58
C PRO A 282 -4.60 -5.29 -10.59
N GLN A 283 -4.08 -4.30 -11.32
CA GLN A 283 -4.71 -2.98 -11.42
C GLN A 283 -6.09 -3.08 -12.08
N GLY A 284 -7.13 -2.58 -11.41
CA GLY A 284 -8.50 -2.62 -11.92
C GLY A 284 -9.19 -3.98 -11.80
N LYS A 285 -8.52 -4.98 -11.22
CA LYS A 285 -9.12 -6.28 -10.88
C LYS A 285 -9.67 -6.27 -9.46
N SER A 286 -10.59 -7.20 -9.19
CA SER A 286 -11.09 -7.42 -7.83
C SER A 286 -9.95 -7.86 -6.92
N ARG A 287 -9.99 -7.37 -5.68
CA ARG A 287 -9.12 -7.80 -4.58
C ARG A 287 -9.87 -8.69 -3.59
N ASP A 288 -11.11 -9.02 -3.91
CA ASP A 288 -11.93 -9.92 -3.12
C ASP A 288 -11.36 -11.35 -3.23
N PRO A 289 -11.07 -12.03 -2.11
CA PRO A 289 -10.46 -13.36 -2.14
C PRO A 289 -11.29 -14.41 -2.90
N PHE A 290 -12.62 -14.28 -2.95
CA PHE A 290 -13.49 -15.21 -3.65
C PHE A 290 -13.39 -15.06 -5.17
N ASP A 291 -13.32 -13.82 -5.66
CA ASP A 291 -13.09 -13.55 -7.09
C ASP A 291 -11.72 -14.09 -7.53
N LEU A 292 -10.70 -13.93 -6.67
CA LEU A 292 -9.35 -14.46 -6.92
C LEU A 292 -9.31 -16.01 -6.87
N LEU A 293 -10.09 -16.64 -5.99
CA LEU A 293 -10.26 -18.10 -5.99
C LEU A 293 -10.85 -18.59 -7.31
N GLU A 294 -11.86 -17.91 -7.83
CA GLU A 294 -12.45 -18.27 -9.13
C GLU A 294 -11.44 -18.09 -10.26
N GLU A 295 -10.73 -16.96 -10.30
CA GLU A 295 -9.79 -16.63 -11.38
C GLU A 295 -8.56 -17.53 -11.41
N PHE A 296 -7.95 -17.81 -10.24
CA PHE A 296 -6.64 -18.47 -10.16
C PHE A 296 -6.72 -19.93 -9.69
N PHE A 297 -7.81 -20.34 -9.04
CA PHE A 297 -7.94 -21.67 -8.45
C PHE A 297 -9.17 -22.43 -8.97
N GLY A 298 -9.89 -21.90 -9.97
CA GLY A 298 -10.91 -22.61 -10.74
C GLY A 298 -10.32 -23.40 -11.92
N GLY A 299 -10.99 -24.50 -12.31
CA GLY A 299 -10.56 -25.32 -13.45
C GLY A 299 -9.23 -26.03 -13.21
N ASP A 300 -8.36 -26.11 -14.23
CA ASP A 300 -7.02 -26.70 -14.12
C ASP A 300 -6.04 -25.73 -13.44
N ALA A 301 -6.00 -25.78 -12.11
CA ALA A 301 -5.21 -24.88 -11.27
C ALA A 301 -4.07 -25.58 -10.51
N MET A 302 -3.66 -26.78 -10.93
CA MET A 302 -2.70 -27.61 -10.19
C MET A 302 -1.37 -26.89 -9.92
N GLU A 303 -0.84 -26.17 -10.92
CA GLU A 303 0.42 -25.42 -10.76
C GLU A 303 0.30 -24.29 -9.72
N ASN A 304 -0.81 -23.55 -9.73
CA ASN A 304 -1.04 -22.45 -8.79
C ASN A 304 -1.22 -22.98 -7.36
N ILE A 305 -1.91 -24.11 -7.19
CA ILE A 305 -2.08 -24.76 -5.88
C ILE A 305 -0.74 -25.23 -5.33
N LEU A 306 0.07 -25.92 -6.14
CA LEU A 306 1.39 -26.38 -5.73
C LEU A 306 2.34 -25.21 -5.43
N PHE A 307 2.23 -24.11 -6.18
CA PHE A 307 2.99 -22.90 -5.87
C PHE A 307 2.55 -22.27 -4.54
N MET A 308 1.24 -22.17 -4.28
CA MET A 308 0.72 -21.67 -2.99
C MET A 308 1.17 -22.55 -1.83
N GLU A 309 1.06 -23.87 -1.97
CA GLU A 309 1.49 -24.82 -0.94
C GLU A 309 2.97 -24.64 -0.60
N LYS A 310 3.85 -24.67 -1.60
CA LYS A 310 5.29 -24.46 -1.39
C LYS A 310 5.60 -23.08 -0.80
N SER A 311 4.82 -22.08 -1.17
CA SER A 311 4.99 -20.70 -0.68
C SER A 311 4.73 -20.57 0.81
N PHE A 312 3.69 -21.21 1.34
CA PHE A 312 3.46 -21.24 2.79
C PHE A 312 4.44 -22.18 3.51
N ASP A 313 4.70 -23.35 2.92
CA ASP A 313 5.57 -24.35 3.54
C ASP A 313 7.00 -23.83 3.76
N CYS A 314 7.56 -23.04 2.84
CA CYS A 314 8.92 -22.52 3.01
C CYS A 314 9.04 -21.56 4.21
N TRP A 315 7.97 -20.82 4.55
CA TRP A 315 7.91 -20.02 5.78
C TRP A 315 7.71 -20.89 7.02
N CYS A 316 6.94 -21.98 6.92
CA CYS A 316 6.79 -22.94 8.02
C CYS A 316 8.11 -23.63 8.35
N GLU A 317 8.86 -24.05 7.33
CA GLU A 317 10.19 -24.64 7.47
C GLU A 317 11.18 -23.66 8.12
N LEU A 318 11.12 -22.39 7.75
CA LEU A 318 11.91 -21.33 8.42
C LEU A 318 11.47 -21.16 9.88
N ALA A 319 10.16 -21.03 10.13
CA ALA A 319 9.59 -20.83 11.46
C ALA A 319 9.90 -21.99 12.44
N ALA A 320 10.05 -23.21 11.93
CA ALA A 320 10.48 -24.37 12.70
C ALA A 320 11.95 -24.30 13.15
N GLN A 321 12.78 -23.51 12.47
CA GLN A 321 14.21 -23.36 12.76
C GLN A 321 14.49 -22.11 13.60
N GLU A 322 13.83 -21.00 13.28
CA GLU A 322 13.98 -19.71 13.96
C GLU A 322 12.73 -18.83 13.81
N LYS A 323 12.62 -17.76 14.62
CA LYS A 323 11.57 -16.77 14.41
C LYS A 323 11.81 -16.03 13.09
N ILE A 324 10.77 -15.85 12.28
CA ILE A 324 10.84 -15.11 11.01
C ILE A 324 11.39 -13.69 11.22
N SER A 325 11.02 -13.04 12.32
CA SER A 325 11.56 -11.71 12.66
C SER A 325 13.07 -11.72 12.93
N TYR A 326 13.64 -12.82 13.41
CA TYR A 326 15.10 -12.97 13.56
C TYR A 326 15.78 -13.19 12.22
N PHE A 327 15.19 -14.01 11.34
CA PHE A 327 15.67 -14.18 9.97
C PHE A 327 15.81 -12.83 9.23
N PHE A 328 14.80 -11.96 9.36
CA PHE A 328 14.86 -10.60 8.80
C PHE A 328 15.83 -9.70 9.57
N ALA A 329 15.79 -9.66 10.90
CA ALA A 329 16.67 -8.81 11.70
C ALA A 329 18.16 -9.13 11.50
N ASP A 330 18.49 -10.37 11.15
CA ASP A 330 19.85 -10.83 10.82
C ASP A 330 20.32 -10.36 9.43
N ARG A 331 19.42 -9.93 8.54
CA ARG A 331 19.73 -9.54 7.15
C ARG A 331 19.32 -8.13 6.78
N VAL A 332 18.46 -7.50 7.57
CA VAL A 332 17.83 -6.22 7.25
C VAL A 332 17.93 -5.28 8.44
N SER A 333 18.49 -4.10 8.19
CA SER A 333 18.53 -2.97 9.11
C SER A 333 17.55 -1.90 8.65
N ARG A 334 16.92 -1.19 9.60
CA ARG A 334 16.03 -0.06 9.30
C ARG A 334 16.83 1.23 9.19
N GLY A 335 16.69 1.91 8.05
CA GLY A 335 17.23 3.24 7.82
C GLY A 335 16.17 4.35 7.87
N SER A 336 16.62 5.59 7.79
CA SER A 336 15.80 6.80 7.64
C SER A 336 16.38 7.71 6.57
N ARG A 337 15.55 8.22 5.66
CA ARG A 337 16.01 9.23 4.68
C ARG A 337 16.24 10.61 5.30
N SER A 338 15.74 10.86 6.51
CA SER A 338 15.83 12.16 7.18
C SER A 338 16.80 12.20 8.35
N ASP A 339 17.14 11.04 8.93
CA ASP A 339 18.00 10.94 10.10
C ASP A 339 19.27 10.15 9.77
N LYS A 340 20.41 10.84 9.69
CA LYS A 340 21.70 10.24 9.38
C LYS A 340 22.19 9.26 10.45
N THR A 341 21.71 9.39 11.70
CA THR A 341 22.24 8.60 12.83
C THR A 341 21.80 7.14 12.82
N VAL A 342 20.70 6.83 12.16
CA VAL A 342 20.13 5.48 12.07
C VAL A 342 20.59 4.69 10.84
N ASN A 343 21.25 5.33 9.86
CA ASN A 343 21.73 4.68 8.63
C ASN A 343 23.14 4.11 8.78
N ARG A 344 23.42 3.43 9.88
CA ARG A 344 24.74 2.83 10.07
C ARG A 344 24.83 1.55 9.26
N HIS A 345 25.90 1.45 8.48
CA HIS A 345 26.25 0.21 7.83
C HIS A 345 26.42 -0.89 8.88
N VAL A 346 25.85 -2.06 8.57
CA VAL A 346 26.05 -3.28 9.34
C VAL A 346 26.43 -4.34 8.33
N SER A 347 27.60 -4.92 8.54
CA SER A 347 28.11 -6.01 7.71
C SER A 347 27.04 -7.07 7.51
N ASP A 348 26.98 -7.63 6.30
CA ASP A 348 26.03 -8.69 5.94
C ASP A 348 24.54 -8.33 5.99
N LYS A 349 24.17 -7.05 6.19
CA LYS A 349 22.78 -6.58 6.20
C LYS A 349 22.51 -5.49 5.16
N ILE A 350 21.33 -5.55 4.55
CA ILE A 350 20.82 -4.45 3.72
C ILE A 350 20.17 -3.38 4.60
N ILE A 351 20.23 -2.11 4.19
CA ILE A 351 19.42 -1.05 4.78
C ILE A 351 18.12 -0.89 3.98
N THR A 352 16.98 -1.00 4.66
CA THR A 352 15.67 -0.67 4.09
C THR A 352 15.12 0.61 4.70
N TYR A 353 14.50 1.45 3.87
CA TYR A 353 13.75 2.63 4.29
C TYR A 353 12.26 2.36 4.42
N SER A 354 11.86 1.08 4.36
CA SER A 354 10.49 0.65 4.60
C SER A 354 10.09 0.86 6.06
N SER A 355 8.78 1.02 6.29
CA SER A 355 8.20 1.15 7.63
C SER A 355 8.43 -0.07 8.53
N ASP A 356 8.71 -1.23 7.94
CA ASP A 356 8.96 -2.50 8.61
C ASP A 356 10.12 -3.23 7.91
N ALA A 357 10.93 -3.96 8.68
CA ALA A 357 12.02 -4.79 8.18
C ALA A 357 11.60 -6.26 8.01
N ASP A 358 10.53 -6.70 8.71
CA ASP A 358 9.91 -8.00 8.50
C ASP A 358 8.90 -7.89 7.35
N PHE A 359 9.38 -8.13 6.12
CA PHE A 359 8.55 -8.00 4.91
C PHE A 359 7.38 -8.99 4.89
N PHE A 360 7.54 -10.18 5.49
CA PHE A 360 6.47 -11.17 5.57
C PHE A 360 5.39 -10.73 6.56
N GLY A 361 5.80 -10.33 7.77
CA GLY A 361 4.91 -9.80 8.78
C GLY A 361 4.20 -8.52 8.34
N ASP A 362 4.88 -7.64 7.60
CA ASP A 362 4.29 -6.42 7.04
C ASP A 362 3.26 -6.74 5.94
N CYS A 363 3.51 -7.74 5.09
CA CYS A 363 2.51 -8.23 4.15
C CYS A 363 1.26 -8.73 4.86
N ILE A 364 1.43 -9.47 5.95
CA ILE A 364 0.34 -10.01 6.77
C ILE A 364 -0.48 -8.89 7.44
N ARG A 365 0.18 -7.88 8.01
CA ARG A 365 -0.49 -6.80 8.76
C ARG A 365 -1.04 -5.68 7.88
N SER A 366 -0.41 -5.39 6.75
CA SER A 366 -0.61 -4.16 5.97
C SER A 366 -1.20 -4.42 4.58
N SER A 367 -2.18 -5.33 4.47
CA SER A 367 -2.75 -5.78 3.17
C SER A 367 -3.22 -4.63 2.24
N LYS A 368 -3.65 -3.50 2.80
CA LYS A 368 -4.09 -2.32 2.05
C LYS A 368 -2.96 -1.35 1.65
N ASN A 369 -1.79 -1.42 2.29
CA ASN A 369 -0.68 -0.45 2.16
C ASN A 369 0.66 -1.11 1.79
N PHE A 370 0.64 -2.31 1.21
CA PHE A 370 1.85 -3.01 0.78
C PHE A 370 2.32 -2.51 -0.59
N SER A 371 3.42 -1.76 -0.62
CA SER A 371 3.91 -1.10 -1.85
C SER A 371 4.52 -2.09 -2.85
N LEU A 372 4.59 -1.71 -4.13
CA LEU A 372 5.18 -2.55 -5.18
C LEU A 372 6.66 -2.88 -4.92
N GLY A 373 7.42 -1.95 -4.32
CA GLY A 373 8.79 -2.24 -3.88
C GLY A 373 8.84 -3.34 -2.81
N LYS A 374 7.90 -3.34 -1.85
CA LYS A 374 7.79 -4.41 -0.85
C LYS A 374 7.34 -5.74 -1.45
N VAL A 375 6.48 -5.73 -2.48
CA VAL A 375 6.12 -6.93 -3.26
C VAL A 375 7.37 -7.56 -3.87
N VAL A 376 8.20 -6.76 -4.55
CA VAL A 376 9.45 -7.24 -5.17
C VAL A 376 10.43 -7.77 -4.10
N MET A 377 10.57 -7.08 -2.97
CA MET A 377 11.44 -7.53 -1.88
C MET A 377 10.95 -8.82 -1.22
N LEU A 378 9.66 -8.92 -0.87
CA LEU A 378 9.11 -10.14 -0.28
C LEU A 378 9.21 -11.33 -1.25
N TYR A 379 8.94 -11.10 -2.54
CA TYR A 379 9.15 -12.08 -3.58
C TYR A 379 10.62 -12.55 -3.66
N ALA A 380 11.58 -11.64 -3.50
CA ALA A 380 13.00 -11.97 -3.46
C ALA A 380 13.34 -12.89 -2.27
N PHE A 381 12.89 -12.55 -1.06
CA PHE A 381 13.08 -13.42 0.12
C PHE A 381 12.41 -14.79 -0.06
N GLN A 382 11.18 -14.82 -0.56
CA GLN A 382 10.45 -16.07 -0.84
C GLN A 382 11.19 -16.93 -1.87
N THR A 383 11.72 -16.33 -2.93
CA THR A 383 12.46 -17.04 -3.99
C THR A 383 13.71 -17.71 -3.44
N TYR A 384 14.41 -17.06 -2.50
CA TYR A 384 15.51 -17.68 -1.77
C TYR A 384 15.05 -18.84 -0.91
N LEU A 385 14.00 -18.67 -0.09
CA LEU A 385 13.51 -19.74 0.78
C LEU A 385 13.06 -20.99 -0.01
N LEU A 386 12.41 -20.79 -1.15
CA LEU A 386 12.02 -21.87 -2.07
C LEU A 386 13.22 -22.59 -2.72
N ASN A 387 14.43 -22.04 -2.63
CA ASN A 387 15.65 -22.56 -3.25
C ASN A 387 16.85 -22.57 -2.31
N ARG A 388 16.61 -22.63 -0.99
CA ARG A 388 17.65 -22.49 0.04
C ARG A 388 18.77 -23.53 -0.06
N GLU A 389 18.45 -24.72 -0.57
CA GLU A 389 19.42 -25.79 -0.81
C GLU A 389 20.40 -25.48 -1.95
N LYS A 390 20.05 -24.56 -2.86
CA LYS A 390 20.82 -24.24 -4.07
C LYS A 390 21.63 -22.95 -3.95
N ILE A 391 21.38 -22.15 -2.92
CA ILE A 391 21.94 -20.81 -2.76
C ILE A 391 22.57 -20.74 -1.37
N SER A 392 23.88 -20.47 -1.31
CA SER A 392 24.56 -20.26 -0.03
C SER A 392 24.04 -18.99 0.66
N ASP A 393 24.11 -18.92 1.99
CA ASP A 393 23.66 -17.72 2.72
C ASP A 393 24.46 -16.48 2.32
N ALA A 394 25.77 -16.62 2.09
CA ALA A 394 26.64 -15.55 1.62
C ALA A 394 26.25 -15.06 0.22
N ASP A 395 25.97 -15.98 -0.72
CA ASP A 395 25.44 -15.65 -2.04
C ASP A 395 24.12 -14.89 -1.93
N PHE A 396 23.21 -15.36 -1.07
CA PHE A 396 21.92 -14.72 -0.88
C PHE A 396 22.08 -13.29 -0.35
N ARG A 397 22.88 -13.07 0.70
CA ARG A 397 23.16 -11.74 1.26
C ARG A 397 23.71 -10.77 0.20
N ARG A 398 24.62 -11.24 -0.65
CA ARG A 398 25.14 -10.41 -1.75
C ARG A 398 24.05 -10.10 -2.78
N ARG A 399 23.25 -11.09 -3.16
CA ARG A 399 22.22 -10.96 -4.22
C ARG A 399 21.02 -10.13 -3.75
N ILE A 400 20.60 -10.24 -2.49
CA ILE A 400 19.50 -9.43 -1.93
C ILE A 400 19.91 -7.96 -1.78
N ARG A 401 21.19 -7.67 -1.53
CA ARG A 401 21.74 -6.29 -1.58
C ARG A 401 21.55 -5.65 -2.95
N ILE A 402 21.86 -6.38 -4.02
CA ILE A 402 21.64 -5.91 -5.40
C ILE A 402 20.16 -5.61 -5.64
N VAL A 403 19.26 -6.52 -5.24
CA VAL A 403 17.81 -6.31 -5.39
C VAL A 403 17.35 -5.09 -4.57
N ASN A 404 17.82 -4.94 -3.33
CA ASN A 404 17.51 -3.79 -2.48
C ASN A 404 17.98 -2.47 -3.09
N ASN A 405 19.19 -2.41 -3.65
CA ASN A 405 19.70 -1.22 -4.34
C ASN A 405 18.84 -0.88 -5.56
N LEU A 406 18.43 -1.88 -6.36
CA LEU A 406 17.57 -1.68 -7.52
C LEU A 406 16.17 -1.17 -7.13
N VAL A 407 15.57 -1.74 -6.08
CA VAL A 407 14.27 -1.30 -5.57
C VAL A 407 14.34 0.10 -4.95
N THR A 408 15.38 0.39 -4.17
CA THR A 408 15.58 1.68 -3.48
C THR A 408 15.71 2.85 -4.45
N ASN A 409 16.29 2.61 -5.63
CA ASN A 409 16.50 3.60 -6.68
C ASN A 409 15.44 3.56 -7.80
N SER A 410 14.34 2.85 -7.57
CA SER A 410 13.19 2.86 -8.47
C SER A 410 12.07 3.69 -7.86
N GLY A 411 11.72 4.80 -8.51
CA GLY A 411 10.62 5.65 -8.08
C GLY A 411 9.26 5.13 -8.54
N ASP A 412 8.20 5.89 -8.26
CA ASP A 412 6.84 5.55 -8.67
C ASP A 412 6.67 5.43 -10.20
N ALA A 413 7.56 6.04 -10.98
CA ALA A 413 7.55 5.95 -12.43
C ALA A 413 8.05 4.59 -12.94
N GLU A 414 9.08 4.02 -12.29
CA GLU A 414 9.62 2.70 -12.60
C GLU A 414 8.83 1.56 -11.92
N LEU A 415 8.51 1.69 -10.63
CA LEU A 415 7.68 0.74 -9.88
C LEU A 415 6.20 0.92 -10.26
N SER A 416 5.88 0.55 -11.50
CA SER A 416 4.56 0.68 -12.09
C SER A 416 3.99 -0.68 -12.45
N ASN A 417 2.79 -0.97 -11.94
CA ASN A 417 1.95 -2.07 -12.41
C ASN A 417 0.89 -1.61 -13.44
N SER A 418 0.95 -0.36 -13.92
CA SER A 418 -0.06 0.20 -14.81
C SER A 418 0.21 -0.08 -16.27
N GLU A 419 -0.74 -0.67 -16.97
CA GLU A 419 -0.68 -0.90 -18.41
C GLU A 419 -0.86 0.38 -19.25
N LYS A 420 -1.40 1.45 -18.66
CA LYS A 420 -1.73 2.70 -19.37
C LYS A 420 -0.56 3.69 -19.46
N ARG A 421 0.50 3.50 -18.69
CA ARG A 421 1.68 4.38 -18.72
C ARG A 421 2.57 4.05 -19.92
N ASN A 422 3.35 5.02 -20.40
CA ASN A 422 4.22 4.86 -21.58
C ASN A 422 5.18 3.66 -21.50
N ASN A 423 5.57 3.24 -20.30
CA ASN A 423 6.46 2.09 -20.09
C ASN A 423 5.75 0.86 -19.49
N GLY A 424 4.41 0.89 -19.47
CA GLY A 424 3.54 -0.21 -19.07
C GLY A 424 3.76 -0.74 -17.65
N ASN A 425 3.25 -1.95 -17.44
CA ASN A 425 3.50 -2.76 -16.26
C ASN A 425 4.91 -3.34 -16.34
N ARG A 426 5.78 -2.95 -15.40
CA ARG A 426 7.18 -3.38 -15.34
C ARG A 426 7.44 -4.51 -14.35
N ILE A 427 6.48 -4.78 -13.47
CA ILE A 427 6.64 -5.78 -12.40
C ILE A 427 6.95 -7.18 -12.93
N PRO A 428 6.31 -7.70 -14.01
CA PRO A 428 6.68 -9.00 -14.58
C PRO A 428 8.17 -9.12 -14.90
N ALA A 429 8.71 -8.13 -15.61
CA ALA A 429 10.13 -8.09 -15.99
C ALA A 429 11.04 -7.93 -14.76
N MET A 430 10.61 -7.18 -13.75
CA MET A 430 11.33 -7.06 -12.48
C MET A 430 11.39 -8.39 -11.72
N LEU A 431 10.31 -9.18 -11.69
CA LEU A 431 10.32 -10.50 -11.05
C LEU A 431 11.24 -11.48 -11.79
N GLU A 432 11.24 -11.47 -13.13
CA GLU A 432 12.20 -12.25 -13.94
C GLU A 432 13.65 -11.84 -13.67
N GLN A 433 13.90 -10.54 -13.52
CA GLN A 433 15.20 -9.99 -13.14
C GLN A 433 15.61 -10.47 -11.74
N VAL A 434 14.71 -10.44 -10.76
CA VAL A 434 14.95 -10.94 -9.39
C VAL A 434 15.27 -12.44 -9.40
N ASP A 435 14.51 -13.25 -10.14
CA ASP A 435 14.79 -14.69 -10.29
C ASP A 435 16.19 -14.93 -10.86
N SER A 436 16.60 -14.16 -11.87
CA SER A 436 17.95 -14.26 -12.43
C SER A 436 19.05 -13.86 -11.44
N ILE A 437 18.84 -12.75 -10.70
CA ILE A 437 19.80 -12.29 -9.70
C ILE A 437 19.95 -13.32 -8.58
N LEU A 438 18.84 -13.78 -8.01
CA LEU A 438 18.86 -14.68 -6.86
C LEU A 438 19.30 -16.09 -7.21
N LEU A 439 18.77 -16.68 -8.29
CA LEU A 439 19.05 -18.08 -8.62
C LEU A 439 20.40 -18.25 -9.33
N ARG A 440 20.81 -17.27 -10.15
CA ARG A 440 21.95 -17.39 -11.07
C ARG A 440 23.07 -16.38 -10.78
N GLY A 441 22.87 -15.41 -9.89
CA GLY A 441 23.85 -14.34 -9.66
C GLY A 441 24.04 -13.42 -10.87
N LYS A 442 23.10 -13.42 -11.83
CA LYS A 442 23.24 -12.69 -13.10
C LYS A 442 22.19 -11.61 -13.25
N ILE A 443 22.64 -10.40 -13.55
CA ILE A 443 21.78 -9.29 -13.98
C ILE A 443 21.57 -9.39 -15.49
N LEU A 444 20.34 -9.69 -15.92
CA LEU A 444 19.96 -9.78 -17.33
C LEU A 444 20.08 -8.41 -18.02
N GLN A 445 20.44 -8.44 -19.29
CA GLN A 445 20.26 -7.32 -20.21
C GLN A 445 18.81 -7.29 -20.69
N ARG A 446 18.34 -6.13 -21.13
CA ARG A 446 16.97 -5.95 -21.63
C ARG A 446 16.55 -6.95 -22.71
N LYS A 447 17.47 -7.34 -23.61
CA LYS A 447 17.22 -8.33 -24.67
C LYS A 447 17.07 -9.78 -24.17
N GLU A 448 17.48 -10.05 -22.94
CA GLU A 448 17.41 -11.39 -22.32
C GLU A 448 16.11 -11.58 -21.51
N ILE A 449 15.38 -10.50 -21.25
CA ILE A 449 14.07 -10.52 -20.58
C ILE A 449 13.03 -11.07 -21.56
N LYS A 450 12.24 -12.05 -21.10
CA LYS A 450 11.30 -12.80 -21.94
C LYS A 450 9.87 -12.25 -21.87
N THR A 451 9.56 -11.41 -20.88
CA THR A 451 8.23 -10.80 -20.77
C THR A 451 7.92 -9.90 -21.96
N ALA A 452 6.64 -9.82 -22.34
CA ALA A 452 6.18 -9.01 -23.48
C ALA A 452 6.61 -7.54 -23.37
N ASN A 453 6.56 -6.99 -22.15
CA ASN A 453 7.20 -5.73 -21.81
C ASN A 453 8.55 -6.00 -21.14
N ALA A 454 9.66 -5.66 -21.79
CA ALA A 454 11.00 -5.87 -21.25
C ALA A 454 11.51 -4.73 -20.32
N TYR A 455 10.73 -3.65 -20.14
CA TYR A 455 11.09 -2.59 -19.20
C TYR A 455 10.99 -3.10 -17.76
N ASN A 456 12.09 -3.03 -17.02
CA ASN A 456 12.17 -3.40 -15.59
C ASN A 456 12.70 -2.22 -14.74
N PHE A 457 13.74 -2.44 -13.95
CA PHE A 457 14.48 -1.42 -13.20
C PHE A 457 15.20 -0.43 -14.12
N ASN A 458 15.76 0.62 -13.53
CA ASN A 458 16.52 1.64 -14.24
C ASN A 458 17.80 1.04 -14.88
N GLU A 459 18.01 1.23 -16.19
CA GLU A 459 19.15 0.62 -16.89
C GLU A 459 20.51 1.18 -16.45
N ILE A 460 20.58 2.45 -16.04
CA ILE A 460 21.81 3.03 -15.48
C ILE A 460 22.18 2.27 -14.20
N GLN A 461 21.20 2.00 -13.33
CA GLN A 461 21.44 1.23 -12.12
C GLN A 461 21.80 -0.23 -12.40
N LEU A 462 21.12 -0.89 -13.34
CA LEU A 462 21.45 -2.27 -13.72
C LEU A 462 22.90 -2.38 -14.20
N GLU A 463 23.35 -1.43 -15.02
CA GLU A 463 24.72 -1.39 -15.50
C GLU A 463 25.73 -1.08 -14.39
N GLU A 464 25.38 -0.19 -13.47
CA GLU A 464 26.20 0.08 -12.29
C GLU A 464 26.37 -1.18 -11.42
N GLU A 465 25.28 -1.91 -11.14
CA GLU A 465 25.32 -3.16 -10.37
C GLU A 465 26.12 -4.26 -11.10
N ARG A 466 26.05 -4.36 -12.44
CA ARG A 466 26.91 -5.27 -13.23
C ARG A 466 28.39 -4.95 -13.04
N LYS A 467 28.76 -3.66 -13.09
CA LYS A 467 30.13 -3.21 -12.86
C LYS A 467 30.60 -3.53 -11.44
N LYS A 468 29.75 -3.35 -10.43
CA LYS A 468 30.06 -3.70 -9.04
C LYS A 468 30.26 -5.20 -8.83
N ILE A 469 29.45 -6.05 -9.45
CA ILE A 469 29.65 -7.50 -9.41
C ILE A 469 31.04 -7.86 -9.95
N SER A 470 31.40 -7.36 -11.14
CA SER A 470 32.72 -7.59 -11.74
C SER A 470 33.85 -7.03 -10.87
N TRP A 471 33.67 -5.83 -10.32
CA TRP A 471 34.68 -5.16 -9.51
C TRP A 471 34.93 -5.90 -8.18
N THR A 472 33.87 -6.32 -7.48
CA THR A 472 33.99 -7.08 -6.22
C THR A 472 34.58 -8.46 -6.42
N ALA A 473 34.36 -9.10 -7.57
CA ALA A 473 35.03 -10.35 -7.93
C ALA A 473 36.56 -10.17 -8.08
N ASN A 474 37.00 -8.99 -8.54
CA ASN A 474 38.43 -8.67 -8.72
C ASN A 474 39.08 -8.02 -7.48
N ASN A 475 38.29 -7.51 -6.53
CA ASN A 475 38.75 -6.80 -5.33
C ASN A 475 38.00 -7.29 -4.07
N PRO A 476 38.10 -8.58 -3.70
CA PRO A 476 37.31 -9.15 -2.60
C PRO A 476 37.65 -8.55 -1.24
N ASP A 477 38.90 -8.11 -1.03
CA ASP A 477 39.39 -7.44 0.18
C ASP A 477 38.77 -6.06 0.41
N LYS A 478 38.32 -5.39 -0.66
CA LYS A 478 37.66 -4.08 -0.61
C LYS A 478 36.14 -4.14 -0.75
N ALA A 479 35.56 -5.34 -0.83
CA ALA A 479 34.13 -5.51 -1.05
C ALA A 479 33.29 -4.90 0.08
N GLU A 480 33.73 -5.05 1.33
CA GLU A 480 33.02 -4.50 2.49
C GLU A 480 33.00 -2.98 2.49
N GLU A 481 34.12 -2.33 2.10
CA GLU A 481 34.18 -0.87 1.99
C GLU A 481 33.23 -0.34 0.91
N LEU A 482 33.04 -1.10 -0.17
CA LEU A 482 32.04 -0.78 -1.18
C LEU A 482 30.62 -0.94 -0.61
N PHE A 483 30.35 -1.97 0.18
CA PHE A 483 29.01 -2.20 0.76
C PHE A 483 28.65 -1.12 1.78
N GLU A 484 29.64 -0.67 2.56
CA GLU A 484 29.50 0.48 3.45
C GLU A 484 29.15 1.76 2.68
N LEU A 485 29.81 1.99 1.54
CA LEU A 485 29.49 3.10 0.65
C LEU A 485 28.09 2.98 0.04
N GLU A 486 27.70 1.80 -0.44
CA GLU A 486 26.36 1.53 -0.98
C GLU A 486 25.26 1.85 0.05
N ASP A 487 25.49 1.50 1.32
CA ASP A 487 24.56 1.72 2.43
C ASP A 487 24.46 3.19 2.87
N HIS A 488 25.35 4.06 2.39
CA HIS A 488 25.28 5.48 2.70
C HIS A 488 23.95 6.07 2.19
N TYR A 489 23.19 6.72 3.07
CA TYR A 489 21.80 7.16 2.78
C TYR A 489 21.65 8.22 1.70
N LEU A 490 22.73 8.89 1.30
CA LEU A 490 22.74 9.77 0.14
C LEU A 490 22.89 9.02 -1.18
N LEU A 491 23.43 7.81 -1.15
CA LEU A 491 23.70 6.98 -2.33
C LEU A 491 22.65 5.88 -2.49
N GLY A 492 22.28 5.17 -1.41
CA GLY A 492 21.26 4.13 -1.45
C GLY A 492 21.52 3.07 -2.51
N GLY A 493 22.79 2.75 -2.74
CA GLY A 493 23.25 1.87 -3.80
C GLY A 493 23.59 2.54 -5.14
N GLN A 494 23.34 3.83 -5.38
CA GLN A 494 23.93 4.53 -6.56
C GLN A 494 25.26 5.17 -6.16
N ILE A 495 26.36 4.46 -6.35
CA ILE A 495 27.71 4.93 -6.00
C ILE A 495 28.41 5.61 -7.18
N GLY A 496 27.73 5.78 -8.31
CA GLY A 496 28.28 6.36 -9.53
C GLY A 496 28.94 7.74 -9.37
N ILE A 497 28.55 8.54 -8.37
CA ILE A 497 29.19 9.83 -8.09
C ILE A 497 30.62 9.68 -7.51
N VAL A 498 30.87 8.64 -6.71
CA VAL A 498 32.21 8.34 -6.16
C VAL A 498 33.00 7.47 -7.15
N GLY A 499 32.31 6.56 -7.84
CA GLY A 499 32.90 5.65 -8.81
C GLY A 499 33.68 4.49 -8.17
N LEU A 500 34.23 3.62 -9.01
CA LEU A 500 34.97 2.41 -8.58
C LEU A 500 36.49 2.51 -8.78
N ASN A 501 36.96 3.62 -9.37
CA ASN A 501 38.35 3.78 -9.80
C ASN A 501 39.30 4.13 -8.65
N CYS A 502 38.80 4.81 -7.61
CA CYS A 502 39.57 5.29 -6.47
C CYS A 502 38.94 4.78 -5.16
N PRO A 503 39.18 3.52 -4.75
CA PRO A 503 38.49 2.91 -3.60
C PRO A 503 38.78 3.60 -2.27
N GLU A 504 39.95 4.22 -2.16
CA GLU A 504 40.35 5.09 -1.04
C GLU A 504 39.34 6.23 -0.78
N ASN A 505 38.59 6.66 -1.81
CA ASN A 505 37.55 7.67 -1.65
C ASN A 505 36.29 7.15 -0.94
N PHE A 506 36.10 5.84 -0.76
CA PHE A 506 34.90 5.29 -0.12
C PHE A 506 34.79 5.79 1.32
N LYS A 507 35.86 5.63 2.10
CA LYS A 507 35.94 6.10 3.50
C LYS A 507 36.00 7.62 3.60
N ARG A 508 36.69 8.27 2.65
CA ARG A 508 36.77 9.73 2.59
C ARG A 508 35.40 10.37 2.36
N PHE A 509 34.59 9.78 1.49
CA PHE A 509 33.22 10.20 1.23
C PHE A 509 32.36 10.10 2.50
N ILE A 510 32.41 8.95 3.20
CA ILE A 510 31.70 8.77 4.48
C ILE A 510 32.13 9.85 5.47
N SER A 511 33.43 10.08 5.63
CA SER A 511 33.95 11.13 6.53
C SER A 511 33.52 12.54 6.12
N LEU A 512 33.48 12.85 4.81
CA LEU A 512 33.05 14.16 4.32
C LEU A 512 31.60 14.45 4.74
N PHE A 513 30.70 13.47 4.58
CA PHE A 513 29.27 13.64 4.88
C PHE A 513 28.91 13.49 6.38
N GLU A 514 29.91 13.31 7.25
CA GLU A 514 29.75 13.57 8.69
C GLU A 514 29.71 15.07 9.01
N CYS A 515 30.36 15.91 8.19
CA CYS A 515 30.47 17.36 8.35
C CYS A 515 29.15 18.11 8.10
N ASP A 516 29.16 19.42 8.39
CA ASP A 516 28.04 20.31 8.09
C ASP A 516 27.82 20.45 6.58
N TYR A 517 26.57 20.25 6.13
CA TYR A 517 26.24 20.28 4.71
C TYR A 517 26.53 21.62 4.04
N ASP A 518 26.28 22.75 4.71
CA ASP A 518 26.53 24.07 4.10
C ASP A 518 28.02 24.31 3.87
N LYS A 519 28.88 23.80 4.77
CA LYS A 519 30.33 23.81 4.58
C LYS A 519 30.77 22.90 3.44
N ILE A 520 30.17 21.72 3.30
CA ILE A 520 30.45 20.83 2.17
C ILE A 520 30.05 21.52 0.85
N THR A 521 28.85 22.12 0.78
CA THR A 521 28.40 22.90 -0.39
C THR A 521 29.43 23.94 -0.79
N CYS A 522 29.86 24.78 0.17
CA CYS A 522 30.77 25.88 -0.09
C CYS A 522 32.17 25.41 -0.48
N ALA A 523 32.72 24.42 0.22
CA ALA A 523 34.04 23.86 -0.07
C ALA A 523 34.08 23.13 -1.42
N LEU A 524 32.99 22.42 -1.77
CA LEU A 524 32.85 21.78 -3.07
C LEU A 524 32.83 22.82 -4.20
N LEU A 525 32.06 23.91 -4.04
CA LEU A 525 32.01 24.98 -5.04
C LEU A 525 33.34 25.75 -5.15
N ALA A 526 34.04 25.95 -4.03
CA ALA A 526 35.38 26.53 -3.99
C ALA A 526 36.42 25.66 -4.70
N THR A 527 36.17 24.34 -4.78
CA THR A 527 37.04 23.38 -5.47
C THR A 527 36.77 23.34 -6.98
N GLY A 528 35.51 23.52 -7.40
CA GLY A 528 35.12 23.56 -8.81
C GLY A 528 33.62 23.71 -9.01
N ASP A 529 33.21 24.04 -10.24
CA ASP A 529 31.80 24.10 -10.61
C ASP A 529 31.23 22.67 -10.77
N TYR A 530 30.33 22.30 -9.86
CA TYR A 530 29.68 20.99 -9.84
C TYR A 530 28.20 21.04 -10.25
N GLN A 531 27.74 22.17 -10.79
CA GLN A 531 26.33 22.38 -11.12
C GLN A 531 25.82 21.39 -12.18
N GLN A 532 24.61 20.89 -11.97
CA GLN A 532 23.94 20.00 -12.91
C GLN A 532 22.75 20.67 -13.60
N VAL A 533 22.47 20.29 -14.86
CA VAL A 533 21.45 20.97 -15.69
C VAL A 533 20.38 19.99 -16.16
N GLU A 534 19.11 20.26 -15.87
CA GLU A 534 18.00 19.32 -16.18
C GLU A 534 17.19 19.66 -17.43
N ASN A 535 17.13 20.93 -17.84
CA ASN A 535 16.37 21.34 -19.03
C ASN A 535 16.87 22.66 -19.63
N GLY A 536 18.19 22.87 -19.63
CA GLY A 536 18.87 24.07 -20.13
C GLY A 536 18.72 25.34 -19.27
N LYS A 537 17.63 25.46 -18.50
CA LYS A 537 17.33 26.64 -17.67
C LYS A 537 17.22 26.37 -16.18
N ARG A 538 17.07 25.10 -15.79
CA ARG A 538 16.98 24.68 -14.40
C ARG A 538 18.27 23.99 -13.97
N TYR A 539 18.88 24.56 -12.95
CA TYR A 539 20.17 24.15 -12.41
C TYR A 539 19.96 23.52 -11.04
N GLN A 540 20.70 22.45 -10.77
CA GLN A 540 20.72 21.71 -9.51
C GLN A 540 22.10 21.87 -8.88
N PHE A 541 22.07 22.31 -7.63
CA PHE A 541 23.14 22.17 -6.65
C PHE A 541 22.61 21.33 -5.48
N ASP A 542 23.39 21.15 -4.44
CA ASP A 542 22.89 20.61 -3.19
C ASP A 542 22.25 21.69 -2.30
N SER A 543 21.97 21.33 -1.05
CA SER A 543 21.50 22.21 0.00
C SER A 543 21.73 21.54 1.36
N THR A 544 21.36 22.23 2.43
CA THR A 544 21.32 21.66 3.78
C THR A 544 20.28 20.53 3.97
N ARG A 545 19.56 20.11 2.91
CA ARG A 545 18.65 18.95 2.94
C ARG A 545 19.25 17.75 2.20
N ALA A 546 19.23 16.59 2.85
CA ALA A 546 19.68 15.31 2.27
C ALA A 546 19.04 14.96 0.90
N GLN A 547 17.77 15.31 0.70
CA GLN A 547 17.08 15.04 -0.58
C GLN A 547 17.76 15.74 -1.78
N SER A 548 18.31 16.93 -1.59
CA SER A 548 19.00 17.65 -2.68
C SER A 548 20.31 16.96 -3.07
N TRP A 549 21.05 16.46 -2.08
CA TRP A 549 22.22 15.61 -2.29
C TRP A 549 21.88 14.30 -2.99
N GLN A 550 20.81 13.61 -2.56
CA GLN A 550 20.33 12.40 -3.24
C GLN A 550 20.04 12.68 -4.72
N ASN A 551 19.32 13.77 -5.03
CA ASN A 551 19.02 14.14 -6.41
C ASN A 551 20.29 14.46 -7.23
N LEU A 552 21.31 15.05 -6.60
CA LEU A 552 22.58 15.40 -7.25
C LEU A 552 23.46 14.16 -7.51
N PHE A 553 23.45 13.19 -6.58
CA PHE A 553 24.29 11.99 -6.63
C PHE A 553 23.70 10.85 -7.44
N HIS A 554 22.40 10.89 -7.70
CA HIS A 554 21.69 9.83 -8.43
C HIS A 554 21.72 10.11 -9.93
N ARG A 555 22.53 9.33 -10.65
CA ARG A 555 22.74 9.55 -12.09
C ARG A 555 21.43 9.31 -12.85
N SER A 556 21.03 10.31 -13.62
CA SER A 556 19.82 10.28 -14.44
C SER A 556 20.13 10.70 -15.88
N GLY A 557 19.47 10.06 -16.86
CA GLY A 557 19.62 10.41 -18.28
C GLY A 557 19.03 11.78 -18.66
N LEU A 558 18.32 12.44 -17.75
CA LEU A 558 17.72 13.76 -17.96
C LEU A 558 18.64 14.92 -17.54
N VAL A 559 19.74 14.62 -16.86
CA VAL A 559 20.59 15.62 -16.21
C VAL A 559 21.96 15.63 -16.87
N LYS A 560 22.44 16.82 -17.21
CA LYS A 560 23.79 17.05 -17.75
C LYS A 560 24.77 17.42 -16.64
N ASN A 561 26.06 17.29 -16.95
CA ASN A 561 27.18 17.67 -16.08
C ASN A 561 27.34 16.82 -14.81
N PHE A 562 26.77 15.62 -14.78
CA PHE A 562 27.00 14.68 -13.67
C PHE A 562 28.48 14.32 -13.52
N ASP A 563 29.19 14.14 -14.65
CA ASP A 563 30.61 13.79 -14.64
C ASP A 563 31.47 14.96 -14.10
N ASP A 564 31.07 16.22 -14.35
CA ASP A 564 31.74 17.41 -13.78
C ASP A 564 31.55 17.48 -12.26
N THR A 565 30.34 17.14 -11.76
CA THR A 565 30.10 16.99 -10.32
C THR A 565 30.99 15.90 -9.71
N GLN A 566 31.09 14.76 -10.38
CA GLN A 566 31.95 13.65 -9.95
C GLN A 566 33.42 14.07 -9.90
N GLU A 567 33.94 14.72 -10.94
CA GLU A 567 35.33 15.19 -10.99
C GLU A 567 35.62 16.21 -9.87
N THR A 568 34.68 17.13 -9.61
CA THR A 568 34.84 18.12 -8.54
C THR A 568 34.82 17.47 -7.16
N LEU A 569 33.93 16.49 -6.94
CA LEU A 569 33.90 15.72 -5.71
C LEU A 569 35.18 14.92 -5.50
N ASP A 570 35.69 14.26 -6.55
CA ASP A 570 36.94 13.51 -6.51
C ASP A 570 38.13 14.42 -6.14
N LYS A 571 38.21 15.62 -6.74
CA LYS A 571 39.21 16.65 -6.37
C LYS A 571 39.12 17.01 -4.89
N LEU A 572 37.93 17.27 -4.36
CA LEU A 572 37.75 17.59 -2.93
C LEU A 572 38.18 16.40 -2.06
N LEU A 573 37.72 15.19 -2.38
CA LEU A 573 38.04 13.96 -1.64
C LEU A 573 39.54 13.66 -1.64
N SER A 574 40.25 13.99 -2.72
CA SER A 574 41.71 13.80 -2.80
C SER A 574 42.51 14.69 -1.84
N GLY A 575 41.90 15.76 -1.31
CA GLY A 575 42.58 16.75 -0.47
C GLY A 575 42.87 16.30 0.97
N ALA A 576 42.16 15.31 1.50
CA ALA A 576 42.35 14.84 2.87
C ALA A 576 41.90 13.38 3.07
N GLU A 577 42.55 12.66 4.00
CA GLU A 577 42.11 11.32 4.40
C GLU A 577 40.86 11.35 5.30
N LYS A 578 40.69 12.42 6.07
CA LYS A 578 39.55 12.64 6.95
C LYS A 578 39.15 14.10 6.90
N PHE A 579 37.86 14.36 6.84
CA PHE A 579 37.30 15.70 6.77
C PHE A 579 36.84 16.17 8.14
N SER A 580 36.96 17.48 8.35
CA SER A 580 36.40 18.18 9.49
C SER A 580 35.81 19.50 9.01
N ASP A 581 34.86 20.01 9.79
CA ASP A 581 34.27 21.32 9.58
C ASP A 581 35.31 22.45 9.47
N ASP A 582 36.40 22.38 10.25
CA ASP A 582 37.49 23.36 10.22
C ASP A 582 38.32 23.27 8.94
N TYR A 583 38.55 22.05 8.44
CA TYR A 583 39.23 21.84 7.17
C TYR A 583 38.43 22.41 5.99
N LEU A 584 37.11 22.14 5.97
CA LEU A 584 36.22 22.71 4.96
C LEU A 584 36.15 24.23 5.06
N GLN A 585 36.08 24.78 6.27
CA GLN A 585 36.09 26.24 6.48
C GLN A 585 37.37 26.88 5.94
N LYS A 586 38.53 26.24 6.12
CA LYS A 586 39.78 26.75 5.56
C LYS A 586 39.76 26.85 4.04
N ILE A 587 39.23 25.84 3.34
CA ILE A 587 39.09 25.87 1.87
C ILE A 587 38.22 27.06 1.44
N ILE A 588 37.12 27.29 2.16
CA ILE A 588 36.17 28.39 1.91
C ILE A 588 36.86 29.74 2.10
N ASP A 589 37.56 29.93 3.23
CA ASP A 589 38.24 31.18 3.57
C ASP A 589 39.38 31.49 2.58
N ASP A 590 40.16 30.48 2.21
CA ASP A 590 41.25 30.62 1.24
C ASP A 590 40.72 31.04 -0.15
N TYR A 591 39.57 30.49 -0.56
CA TYR A 591 38.89 30.87 -1.81
C TYR A 591 38.40 32.32 -1.79
N LEU A 592 37.65 32.70 -0.74
CA LEU A 592 37.11 34.07 -0.61
C LEU A 592 38.24 35.11 -0.56
N ALA A 593 39.30 34.85 0.23
CA ALA A 593 40.45 35.73 0.32
C ALA A 593 41.20 35.85 -1.01
N ALA A 594 41.23 34.79 -1.82
CA ALA A 594 41.83 34.82 -3.16
C ALA A 594 41.01 35.69 -4.13
N CYS A 595 39.68 35.59 -4.12
CA CYS A 595 38.79 36.46 -4.89
C CYS A 595 38.97 37.94 -4.51
N GLU A 596 38.95 38.25 -3.21
CA GLU A 596 39.10 39.62 -2.71
C GLU A 596 40.46 40.23 -3.07
N ARG A 597 41.55 39.46 -2.93
CA ARG A 597 42.90 39.90 -3.31
C ARG A 597 43.04 40.19 -4.80
N LYS A 598 42.37 39.41 -5.66
CA LYS A 598 42.38 39.62 -7.12
C LYS A 598 41.39 40.70 -7.56
N SER A 599 40.43 41.05 -6.70
CA SER A 599 39.26 41.86 -7.07
C SER A 599 38.53 41.21 -8.26
N GLU A 600 38.27 39.91 -8.15
CA GLU A 600 37.53 39.11 -9.14
C GLU A 600 36.42 38.36 -8.38
N PHE A 601 35.17 38.79 -8.58
CA PHE A 601 34.00 38.32 -7.83
C PHE A 601 33.01 37.64 -8.78
N GLU A 602 33.25 36.37 -9.08
CA GLU A 602 32.31 35.56 -9.86
C GLU A 602 31.02 35.24 -9.09
N TRP A 603 30.00 34.72 -9.77
CA TRP A 603 28.74 34.31 -9.12
C TRP A 603 28.97 33.29 -7.99
N THR A 604 29.98 32.42 -8.12
CA THR A 604 30.41 31.43 -7.11
C THR A 604 30.90 32.09 -5.83
N TYR A 605 31.62 33.22 -5.92
CA TYR A 605 32.03 33.99 -4.75
C TYR A 605 30.82 34.44 -3.93
N TYR A 606 29.81 35.01 -4.60
CA TYR A 606 28.58 35.42 -3.92
C TYR A 606 27.80 34.23 -3.39
N PHE A 607 27.75 33.14 -4.16
CA PHE A 607 27.11 31.91 -3.76
C PHE A 607 27.72 31.33 -2.50
N ILE A 608 29.03 31.43 -2.29
CA ILE A 608 29.76 30.96 -1.10
C ILE A 608 29.65 31.96 0.06
N LYS A 609 29.88 33.25 -0.21
CA LYS A 609 29.92 34.30 0.82
C LYS A 609 28.56 34.56 1.47
N TYR A 610 27.47 34.53 0.70
CA TYR A 610 26.15 34.95 1.17
C TYR A 610 25.19 33.77 1.32
N LYS A 611 24.76 33.50 2.56
CA LYS A 611 23.86 32.38 2.89
C LYS A 611 22.50 32.44 2.17
N ASP A 612 22.03 33.63 1.79
CA ASP A 612 20.77 33.80 1.03
C ASP A 612 20.81 33.11 -0.35
N PHE A 613 22.00 32.81 -0.88
CA PHE A 613 22.16 32.05 -2.12
C PHE A 613 21.91 30.55 -1.93
N ARG A 614 21.92 30.03 -0.69
CA ARG A 614 21.83 28.60 -0.35
C ARG A 614 20.64 28.31 0.56
N PRO A 615 19.39 28.56 0.12
CA PRO A 615 18.22 28.31 0.97
C PRO A 615 18.10 26.82 1.32
N PRO A 616 17.64 26.48 2.54
CA PRO A 616 17.47 25.10 3.00
C PRO A 616 16.25 24.43 2.35
N ARG A 617 16.30 24.22 1.03
CA ARG A 617 15.21 23.76 0.16
C ARG A 617 15.72 22.68 -0.80
N TYR A 618 15.44 22.79 -2.09
CA TYR A 618 15.69 21.74 -3.07
C TYR A 618 17.06 21.84 -3.77
N GLY A 619 17.82 22.92 -3.53
CA GLY A 619 19.05 23.19 -4.29
C GLY A 619 18.78 23.51 -5.76
N LYS A 620 17.64 24.15 -6.06
CA LYS A 620 17.15 24.39 -7.43
C LYS A 620 17.22 25.88 -7.77
N TYR A 621 17.71 26.16 -8.98
CA TYR A 621 17.91 27.52 -9.47
C TYR A 621 17.43 27.63 -10.92
N TRP A 622 17.06 28.84 -11.31
CA TRP A 622 16.63 29.16 -12.66
C TRP A 622 17.51 30.24 -13.27
N TRP A 623 18.16 29.91 -14.39
CA TRP A 623 18.92 30.83 -15.24
C TRP A 623 18.27 30.84 -16.62
N GLU A 624 17.98 32.04 -17.14
CA GLU A 624 17.52 32.16 -18.53
C GLU A 624 18.69 31.97 -19.50
N ASN A 625 19.86 32.55 -19.17
CA ASN A 625 21.07 32.51 -19.98
C ASN A 625 22.33 32.55 -19.09
N PHE A 626 22.76 31.39 -18.59
CA PHE A 626 23.94 31.30 -17.71
C PHE A 626 25.23 31.78 -18.37
N GLY A 627 25.41 31.53 -19.68
CA GLY A 627 26.66 31.84 -20.38
C GLY A 627 26.90 33.34 -20.59
N GLU A 628 25.84 34.13 -20.75
CA GLU A 628 25.94 35.58 -20.97
C GLU A 628 25.58 36.38 -19.72
N GLU A 629 24.70 35.86 -18.87
CA GLU A 629 24.14 36.55 -17.71
C GLU A 629 24.28 35.74 -16.40
N PRO A 630 25.51 35.40 -15.97
CA PRO A 630 25.74 34.53 -14.80
C PRO A 630 25.22 35.13 -13.48
N TYR A 631 25.03 36.44 -13.39
CA TYR A 631 24.48 37.08 -12.17
C TYR A 631 22.95 37.23 -12.19
N CYS A 632 22.28 36.84 -13.28
CA CYS A 632 20.84 36.96 -13.48
C CYS A 632 20.13 35.62 -13.25
N PHE A 633 19.88 35.27 -11.99
CA PHE A 633 19.22 34.01 -11.66
C PHE A 633 18.29 34.07 -10.46
N VAL A 634 17.49 33.01 -10.34
CA VAL A 634 16.44 32.91 -9.34
C VAL A 634 16.65 31.64 -8.52
N THR A 635 16.69 31.80 -7.21
CA THR A 635 16.54 30.72 -6.24
C THR A 635 15.10 30.21 -6.25
N LEU A 636 14.92 28.90 -6.48
CA LEU A 636 13.59 28.29 -6.55
C LEU A 636 13.15 27.75 -5.20
N SER A 637 11.93 28.14 -4.79
CA SER A 637 11.26 27.58 -3.61
C SER A 637 10.46 26.31 -3.90
N GLU A 638 10.20 26.01 -5.18
CA GLU A 638 9.58 24.78 -5.67
C GLU A 638 10.56 23.97 -6.53
N GLN A 639 10.36 22.66 -6.68
CA GLN A 639 11.31 21.80 -7.39
C GLN A 639 11.39 22.08 -8.89
N LEU A 640 10.28 22.46 -9.52
CA LEU A 640 10.16 22.40 -10.97
C LEU A 640 10.01 23.77 -11.65
N LYS A 641 9.48 24.78 -10.94
CA LYS A 641 9.07 26.07 -11.52
C LYS A 641 9.33 27.23 -10.56
N ARG A 642 9.37 28.43 -11.12
CA ARG A 642 9.28 29.68 -10.36
C ARG A 642 7.93 29.79 -9.67
N SER A 643 7.93 30.39 -8.49
CA SER A 643 6.75 30.63 -7.66
C SER A 643 6.87 31.97 -6.92
N THR A 644 5.80 32.40 -6.26
CA THR A 644 5.77 33.65 -5.47
C THR A 644 6.73 33.66 -4.27
N LYS A 645 7.37 32.51 -3.98
CA LYS A 645 8.41 32.36 -2.95
C LYS A 645 9.82 32.25 -3.55
N SER A 646 9.94 32.27 -4.87
CA SER A 646 11.24 32.36 -5.54
C SER A 646 11.79 33.77 -5.34
N TYR A 647 13.10 33.94 -5.48
CA TYR A 647 13.73 35.25 -5.36
C TYR A 647 15.05 35.33 -6.08
N GLN A 648 15.41 36.54 -6.51
CA GLN A 648 16.72 36.88 -7.00
C GLN A 648 17.67 37.05 -5.78
N PRO A 649 18.76 36.26 -5.70
CA PRO A 649 19.53 36.13 -4.46
C PRO A 649 20.39 37.36 -4.13
N PHE A 650 20.82 38.14 -5.12
CA PHE A 650 21.57 39.38 -4.88
C PHE A 650 20.70 40.47 -4.25
N LEU A 651 19.46 40.64 -4.72
CA LEU A 651 18.48 41.54 -4.12
C LEU A 651 18.12 41.07 -2.71
N LYS A 652 17.98 39.75 -2.50
CA LYS A 652 17.70 39.18 -1.18
C LYS A 652 18.83 39.44 -0.19
N ALA A 653 20.08 39.15 -0.59
CA ALA A 653 21.27 39.30 0.24
C ALA A 653 21.61 40.76 0.57
N ALA A 654 21.12 41.71 -0.24
CA ALA A 654 21.20 43.13 0.08
C ALA A 654 20.41 43.48 1.35
N GLY A 655 19.27 42.80 1.61
CA GLY A 655 18.50 42.93 2.85
C GLY A 655 17.80 44.28 3.04
N VAL A 656 17.59 45.03 1.96
CA VAL A 656 17.08 46.41 1.95
C VAL A 656 15.71 46.44 1.26
N GLY A 657 14.60 46.46 2.01
CA GLY A 657 13.24 46.51 1.44
C GLY A 657 12.55 45.15 1.27
N GLU A 658 11.34 45.15 0.71
CA GLU A 658 10.54 43.93 0.48
C GLU A 658 10.62 43.45 -0.97
N LEU A 659 10.94 42.16 -1.13
CA LEU A 659 10.90 41.49 -2.43
C LEU A 659 9.45 41.21 -2.83
N SER A 660 9.10 41.60 -4.06
CA SER A 660 7.77 41.38 -4.62
C SER A 660 7.50 39.90 -4.82
N ARG A 661 6.39 39.43 -4.23
CA ARG A 661 5.88 38.08 -4.46
C ARG A 661 5.17 37.95 -5.81
N GLU A 662 4.61 39.05 -6.31
CA GLU A 662 3.88 39.09 -7.58
C GLU A 662 4.84 38.93 -8.77
N ASP A 663 6.01 39.56 -8.68
CA ASP A 663 7.09 39.45 -9.68
C ASP A 663 8.03 38.28 -9.41
N LEU A 664 7.57 37.26 -8.67
CA LEU A 664 8.31 36.04 -8.37
C LEU A 664 9.68 36.29 -7.71
N GLY A 665 9.78 37.37 -6.91
CA GLY A 665 10.95 37.80 -6.17
C GLY A 665 12.07 38.41 -7.03
N MET A 666 11.74 38.86 -8.25
CA MET A 666 12.69 39.51 -9.16
C MET A 666 12.83 41.02 -8.94
N ARG A 667 11.89 41.63 -8.20
CA ARG A 667 11.82 43.07 -7.97
C ARG A 667 11.85 43.38 -6.48
N LEU A 668 12.59 44.42 -6.12
CA LEU A 668 12.71 44.93 -4.75
C LEU A 668 12.07 46.33 -4.68
N TYR A 669 10.97 46.47 -3.95
CA TYR A 669 10.13 47.67 -3.99
C TYR A 669 10.50 48.72 -2.93
N PHE A 670 10.42 49.99 -3.33
CA PHE A 670 10.59 51.19 -2.53
C PHE A 670 9.47 52.20 -2.90
N GLY A 671 8.26 51.97 -2.36
CA GLY A 671 7.09 52.78 -2.72
C GLY A 671 6.72 52.62 -4.20
N GLU A 672 6.73 53.73 -4.96
CA GLU A 672 6.41 53.77 -6.40
C GLU A 672 7.59 53.40 -7.31
N ARG A 673 8.69 52.92 -6.72
CA ARG A 673 9.89 52.48 -7.44
C ARG A 673 10.17 51.02 -7.13
N TYR A 674 10.81 50.34 -8.07
CA TYR A 674 11.39 49.03 -7.80
C TYR A 674 12.79 48.91 -8.40
N VAL A 675 13.60 48.04 -7.82
CA VAL A 675 14.94 47.70 -8.29
C VAL A 675 14.96 46.30 -8.89
N VAL A 676 15.61 46.15 -10.04
CA VAL A 676 15.99 44.86 -10.63
C VAL A 676 17.51 44.71 -10.68
N CYS A 677 18.00 43.48 -10.53
CA CYS A 677 19.40 43.16 -10.74
C CYS A 677 19.59 42.64 -12.16
N GLU A 678 20.40 43.35 -12.93
CA GLU A 678 20.87 42.95 -14.27
C GLU A 678 22.30 42.39 -14.16
N ASN A 679 22.86 41.95 -15.30
CA ASN A 679 24.14 41.26 -15.30
C ASN A 679 25.28 42.16 -14.83
N ASP A 680 25.27 43.44 -15.21
CA ASP A 680 26.31 44.42 -14.94
C ASP A 680 25.83 45.61 -14.08
N SER A 681 24.61 45.57 -13.55
CA SER A 681 24.01 46.74 -12.88
C SER A 681 22.79 46.41 -12.01
N TYR A 682 22.43 47.35 -11.15
CA TYR A 682 21.10 47.43 -10.53
C TYR A 682 20.34 48.61 -11.16
N VAL A 683 19.08 48.40 -11.55
CA VAL A 683 18.28 49.41 -12.26
C VAL A 683 17.03 49.75 -11.46
N VAL A 684 16.83 51.05 -11.21
CA VAL A 684 15.62 51.58 -10.58
C VAL A 684 14.62 51.93 -11.68
N LYS A 685 13.40 51.44 -11.53
CA LYS A 685 12.30 51.71 -12.45
C LYS A 685 11.07 52.22 -11.71
N ASN A 686 10.31 53.06 -12.39
CA ASN A 686 9.00 53.50 -11.92
C ASN A 686 8.00 52.34 -12.01
N SER A 687 7.25 52.06 -10.94
CA SER A 687 6.30 50.94 -10.92
C SER A 687 5.07 51.15 -11.82
N ALA A 688 4.73 52.39 -12.16
CA ALA A 688 3.56 52.71 -13.00
C ALA A 688 3.92 52.83 -14.48
N THR A 689 5.08 53.43 -14.81
CA THR A 689 5.47 53.70 -16.20
C THR A 689 6.48 52.72 -16.78
N GLU A 690 7.09 51.87 -15.94
CA GLU A 690 8.19 50.96 -16.30
C GLU A 690 9.45 51.68 -16.84
N ALA A 691 9.51 53.01 -16.73
CA ALA A 691 10.64 53.82 -17.15
C ALA A 691 11.83 53.66 -16.19
N GLU A 692 13.04 53.56 -16.73
CA GLU A 692 14.28 53.62 -15.98
C GLU A 692 14.48 55.04 -15.41
N GLU A 693 14.61 55.15 -14.09
CA GLU A 693 14.83 56.41 -13.38
C GLU A 693 16.28 56.58 -12.92
N ASP A 694 16.96 55.47 -12.58
CA ASP A 694 18.37 55.48 -12.17
C ASP A 694 19.04 54.11 -12.40
N ARG A 695 20.37 54.08 -12.47
CA ARG A 695 21.16 52.86 -12.70
C ARG A 695 22.48 52.89 -11.91
N LEU A 696 22.66 51.89 -11.06
CA LEU A 696 23.94 51.60 -10.42
C LEU A 696 24.73 50.60 -11.25
N LYS A 697 25.76 51.08 -11.97
CA LYS A 697 26.66 50.20 -12.74
C LYS A 697 27.65 49.45 -11.83
N ILE A 698 27.87 48.16 -12.11
CA ILE A 698 28.89 47.31 -11.50
C ILE A 698 30.08 47.20 -12.47
N ASN A 699 31.28 47.45 -11.96
CA ASN A 699 32.51 47.38 -12.74
C ASN A 699 32.84 45.91 -13.03
N GLN A 700 32.96 45.56 -14.31
CA GLN A 700 33.29 44.21 -14.75
C GLN A 700 34.53 44.16 -15.64
N ARG A 701 35.31 43.08 -15.54
CA ARG A 701 36.40 42.73 -16.46
C ARG A 701 36.12 41.36 -17.05
N GLY A 702 35.92 41.29 -18.36
CA GLY A 702 35.60 40.03 -19.04
C GLY A 702 34.29 39.39 -18.58
N GLY A 703 33.31 40.21 -18.13
CA GLY A 703 32.05 39.73 -17.55
C GLY A 703 32.14 39.30 -16.08
N ILE A 704 33.29 39.45 -15.42
CA ILE A 704 33.47 39.15 -13.99
C ILE A 704 33.45 40.45 -13.20
N ASP A 705 32.72 40.51 -12.08
CA ASP A 705 32.71 41.70 -11.22
C ASP A 705 34.09 41.98 -10.62
N THR A 706 34.45 43.26 -10.55
CA THR A 706 35.70 43.73 -9.94
C THR A 706 35.51 44.44 -8.60
N GLU A 707 34.26 44.47 -8.14
CA GLU A 707 33.84 45.01 -6.85
C GLU A 707 32.64 44.19 -6.33
N ASP A 708 32.48 44.09 -5.02
CA ASP A 708 31.38 43.35 -4.41
C ASP A 708 30.04 44.08 -4.67
N ARG A 709 29.23 43.54 -5.59
CA ARG A 709 28.01 44.21 -6.05
C ARG A 709 26.96 44.38 -4.96
N ILE A 710 26.90 43.46 -4.00
CA ILE A 710 25.93 43.49 -2.90
C ILE A 710 26.30 44.61 -1.94
N GLU A 711 27.58 44.71 -1.55
CA GLU A 711 28.05 45.79 -0.67
C GLU A 711 27.96 47.16 -1.35
N LYS A 712 28.27 47.25 -2.65
CA LYS A 712 28.09 48.47 -3.43
C LYS A 712 26.63 48.91 -3.46
N PHE A 713 25.72 47.97 -3.72
CA PHE A 713 24.28 48.25 -3.74
C PHE A 713 23.74 48.69 -2.37
N LYS A 714 24.14 48.01 -1.29
CA LYS A 714 23.80 48.42 0.09
C LYS A 714 24.27 49.83 0.42
N ALA A 715 25.47 50.22 -0.04
CA ALA A 715 25.99 51.57 0.17
C ALA A 715 25.21 52.62 -0.63
N TRP A 716 24.85 52.30 -1.88
CA TRP A 716 24.12 53.19 -2.78
C TRP A 716 22.69 53.45 -2.32
N ILE A 717 21.96 52.40 -1.93
CA ILE A 717 20.54 52.48 -1.62
C ILE A 717 20.22 53.13 -0.27
N LYS A 718 21.23 53.35 0.60
CA LYS A 718 21.06 54.16 1.80
C LYS A 718 20.70 55.62 1.50
N ASN A 719 20.92 56.07 0.27
CA ASN A 719 20.62 57.42 -0.20
C ASN A 719 19.25 57.51 -0.90
N PHE A 720 18.49 56.42 -0.96
CA PHE A 720 17.19 56.30 -1.65
C PHE A 720 15.99 56.41 -0.73
#